data_AF-A0A142BAB7-F1
#
_entry.id   AF-A0A142BAB7-F1
#
_cell.length_a   1.000
_cell.length_b   1.000
_cell.length_c   1.000
_cell.angle_alpha   90.00
_cell.angle_beta   90.00
_cell.angle_gamma   90.00
#
_symmetry.space_group_name_H-M   'P 1'
#
loop_
_entity.id
_entity.type
_entity.pdbx_description
1 polymer ?
#
loop_
_entity_poly.entity_id
_entity_poly.type
_entity_poly.pdbx_seq_one_letter_code
_entity_poly.pdbx_strand_id
1 'polypeptide(L)'
;MKNISLSTLHKAFTVLCLYLLTYPIAYAAPGRSYQLTEEQAFQQAHNFLIHQIHTEAKARLVSGSLQQTFESQSNQQTTSSAEPYNIDSLVKVVSDEMGKFFAKRKEELGGDPTAQTTRRQTRPIIDLHDETAMHAALTGRLLTALTKSYAEKKREYKYLLSKHKAASDKPHEIHKSEIERDERNIIAIAEEKKMFRLARESIQTLPNDQVNAIRPGNADNPENVKRVEKFITAKVWEDIFPMRNPQYTYQNFLMAIGKYPAFCRTYTDKHESVSDTVCKRALVTMFAHFTQETGGHIPNQGKYEEWQQGLYYLRELGWTESMANGYGICSPDTWQGKAYPCGKFPDGKNYKSYFGRGAKQLSYNYNYGSFSQSIFGDVHNLLNAPEEVADTWLNLASAIFFYVFPQPPKPNMLSVVDREWIPSEEDDINGLTQGFGTTTMIINGGVECGGSEEVQQSKNRIEYYKKFAKLFGVDISGEVLGCKGMRQFDARSSGAIAIYWEEDWSWDGENPNGLSYKCQPVSYQTPYSAFVEGDYMRCVKDKFNVVIKDDDGNIPPVADAGEDKRVMANENTPLDVMLNGSNSKAFGEGNTLAYQWTMIDANSDLQLQDDKQAIAKVIVPPRTTGETKSYGFQLRVTDTHGRESLDGMNLLVEPYNGSSNIEVSLAGDDVVVPGEELSIAAEVENADIDKLTFAWIATKGVDYTVADDKHSITLTGPETSSSLDIQVCLEVTDDQGNQGNATKHITVQPSGGHYPAWKEGTVYHGGSRVTVDGKDYECKPFPFSGWCGQSARHYMPGKGNYWKDAWERVSN
;
A
#
# COMPACT_ATOMS: atom_id res chain seq x y z
N MET A 1 -10.84 23.40 7.73
CA MET A 1 -10.95 24.67 8.50
C MET A 1 -9.65 25.21 9.12
N LYS A 2 -8.80 24.42 9.82
CA LYS A 2 -7.64 24.97 10.60
C LYS A 2 -6.71 25.97 9.86
N ASN A 3 -6.53 25.86 8.54
CA ASN A 3 -5.45 26.54 7.80
C ASN A 3 -5.93 27.64 6.81
N ILE A 4 -7.17 28.14 6.92
CA ILE A 4 -7.57 29.38 6.23
C ILE A 4 -7.16 30.56 7.13
N SER A 5 -6.25 31.42 6.66
CA SER A 5 -5.85 32.58 7.46
C SER A 5 -6.97 33.62 7.50
N LEU A 6 -7.09 34.34 8.61
CA LEU A 6 -8.02 35.47 8.71
C LEU A 6 -7.76 36.51 7.61
N SER A 7 -6.49 36.69 7.20
CA SER A 7 -6.10 37.62 6.13
C SER A 7 -6.54 37.19 4.73
N THR A 8 -6.71 35.89 4.45
CA THR A 8 -7.27 35.40 3.18
C THR A 8 -8.77 35.70 3.10
N LEU A 9 -9.53 35.33 4.15
CA LEU A 9 -10.96 35.68 4.26
C LEU A 9 -11.18 37.19 4.21
N HIS A 10 -10.34 37.97 4.89
CA HIS A 10 -10.43 39.43 4.86
C HIS A 10 -10.19 39.98 3.45
N LYS A 11 -9.13 39.54 2.74
CA LYS A 11 -8.84 39.96 1.36
C LYS A 11 -9.98 39.65 0.38
N ALA A 12 -10.53 38.44 0.44
CA ALA A 12 -11.66 38.05 -0.41
C ALA A 12 -12.88 38.97 -0.17
N PHE A 13 -13.18 39.27 1.10
CA PHE A 13 -14.26 40.19 1.47
C PHE A 13 -13.97 41.65 1.07
N THR A 14 -12.72 42.13 1.22
CA THR A 14 -12.31 43.47 0.77
C THR A 14 -12.45 43.63 -0.74
N VAL A 15 -12.08 42.62 -1.53
CA VAL A 15 -12.26 42.63 -2.99
C VAL A 15 -13.75 42.65 -3.36
N LEU A 16 -14.58 41.84 -2.69
CA LEU A 16 -16.02 41.83 -2.89
C LEU A 16 -16.65 43.20 -2.57
N CYS A 17 -16.29 43.82 -1.45
CA CYS A 17 -16.73 45.16 -1.08
C CYS A 17 -16.25 46.23 -2.07
N LEU A 18 -14.99 46.19 -2.52
CA LEU A 18 -14.47 47.11 -3.54
C LEU A 18 -15.23 46.98 -4.87
N TYR A 19 -15.56 45.76 -5.29
CA TYR A 19 -16.32 45.52 -6.52
C TYR A 19 -17.74 46.11 -6.43
N LEU A 20 -18.42 45.89 -5.30
CA LEU A 20 -19.76 46.44 -5.02
C LEU A 20 -19.76 47.98 -4.88
N LEU A 21 -18.70 48.58 -4.31
CA LEU A 21 -18.58 50.03 -4.11
C LEU A 21 -18.16 50.79 -5.37
N THR A 22 -17.45 50.16 -6.31
CA THR A 22 -16.97 50.83 -7.54
C THR A 22 -17.91 50.70 -8.74
N TYR A 23 -18.76 49.67 -8.77
CA TYR A 23 -19.70 49.45 -9.87
C TYR A 23 -20.61 50.64 -10.24
N PRO A 24 -21.13 51.45 -9.28
CA PRO A 24 -21.97 52.62 -9.59
C PRO A 24 -21.26 53.75 -10.37
N ILE A 25 -19.92 53.73 -10.45
CA ILE A 25 -19.12 54.85 -10.96
C ILE A 25 -18.56 54.58 -12.37
N ALA A 26 -18.38 53.32 -12.75
CA ALA A 26 -17.66 52.94 -13.98
C ALA A 26 -18.47 53.07 -15.29
N TYR A 27 -19.80 53.22 -15.24
CA TYR A 27 -20.68 53.11 -16.42
C TYR A 27 -21.24 54.42 -16.99
N ALA A 28 -20.57 55.55 -16.72
CA ALA A 28 -20.93 56.87 -17.26
C ALA A 28 -20.36 57.14 -18.68
N ALA A 29 -20.50 56.20 -19.61
CA ALA A 29 -20.07 56.33 -21.01
C ALA A 29 -21.25 56.13 -21.99
N PRO A 30 -21.55 57.09 -22.89
CA PRO A 30 -22.72 57.01 -23.76
C PRO A 30 -22.52 56.04 -24.93
N GLY A 31 -23.41 55.06 -25.10
CA GLY A 31 -23.52 54.32 -26.37
C GLY A 31 -24.01 52.87 -26.32
N ARG A 32 -23.98 52.17 -25.17
CA ARG A 32 -24.49 50.78 -25.06
C ARG A 32 -25.22 50.54 -23.73
N SER A 33 -26.52 50.30 -23.81
CA SER A 33 -27.38 49.99 -22.66
C SER A 33 -27.43 48.48 -22.40
N TYR A 34 -26.53 47.99 -21.55
CA TYR A 34 -26.79 46.76 -20.77
C TYR A 34 -27.19 47.17 -19.35
N GLN A 35 -28.48 47.40 -19.14
CA GLN A 35 -29.03 47.53 -17.79
C GLN A 35 -29.16 46.13 -17.20
N LEU A 36 -28.15 45.72 -16.42
CA LEU A 36 -28.32 44.65 -15.43
C LEU A 36 -29.14 45.22 -14.28
N THR A 37 -30.17 44.49 -13.83
CA THR A 37 -30.86 44.81 -12.57
C THR A 37 -29.95 44.54 -11.37
N GLU A 38 -30.26 45.09 -10.19
CA GLU A 38 -29.52 44.78 -8.96
C GLU A 38 -29.47 43.26 -8.70
N GLU A 39 -30.56 42.55 -9.02
CA GLU A 39 -30.70 41.09 -8.94
C GLU A 39 -29.76 40.34 -9.90
N GLN A 40 -29.54 40.86 -11.12
CA GLN A 40 -28.61 40.28 -12.08
C GLN A 40 -27.14 40.56 -11.72
N ALA A 41 -26.85 41.75 -11.17
CA ALA A 41 -25.52 42.07 -10.63
C ALA A 41 -25.21 41.21 -9.39
N PHE A 42 -26.19 41.02 -8.51
CA PHE A 42 -26.14 40.11 -7.36
C PHE A 42 -25.79 38.68 -7.79
N GLN A 43 -26.48 38.13 -8.80
CA GLN A 43 -26.23 36.75 -9.24
C GLN A 43 -24.81 36.58 -9.82
N GLN A 44 -24.28 37.58 -10.53
CA GLN A 44 -22.90 37.51 -11.04
C GLN A 44 -21.86 37.59 -9.91
N ALA A 45 -22.04 38.48 -8.92
CA ALA A 45 -21.15 38.57 -7.76
C ALA A 45 -21.20 37.30 -6.88
N HIS A 46 -22.39 36.73 -6.69
CA HIS A 46 -22.62 35.47 -5.99
C HIS A 46 -21.89 34.30 -6.67
N ASN A 47 -22.09 34.13 -7.98
CA ASN A 47 -21.42 33.08 -8.75
C ASN A 47 -19.89 33.22 -8.75
N PHE A 48 -19.37 34.46 -8.84
CA PHE A 48 -17.93 34.72 -8.78
C PHE A 48 -17.33 34.38 -7.41
N LEU A 49 -18.02 34.72 -6.32
CA LEU A 49 -17.58 34.40 -4.96
C LEU A 49 -17.52 32.89 -4.71
N ILE A 50 -18.55 32.15 -5.14
CA ILE A 50 -18.58 30.68 -5.08
C ILE A 50 -17.41 30.08 -5.87
N HIS A 51 -17.16 30.59 -7.08
CA HIS A 51 -16.06 30.12 -7.93
C HIS A 51 -14.68 30.34 -7.26
N GLN A 52 -14.43 31.53 -6.68
CA GLN A 52 -13.17 31.80 -5.97
C GLN A 52 -12.99 30.90 -4.74
N ILE A 53 -14.07 30.65 -3.97
CA ILE A 53 -14.03 29.72 -2.81
C ILE A 53 -13.72 28.29 -3.27
N HIS A 54 -14.31 27.82 -4.37
CA HIS A 54 -13.99 26.51 -4.95
C HIS A 54 -12.52 26.42 -5.42
N THR A 55 -11.99 27.47 -6.05
CA THR A 55 -10.62 27.47 -6.58
C THR A 55 -9.56 27.51 -5.47
N GLU A 56 -9.68 28.38 -4.46
CA GLU A 56 -8.72 28.39 -3.34
C GLU A 56 -8.82 27.12 -2.47
N ALA A 57 -10.01 26.56 -2.27
CA ALA A 57 -10.19 25.32 -1.50
C ALA A 57 -9.49 24.13 -2.16
N LYS A 58 -9.53 24.03 -3.50
CA LYS A 58 -8.79 23.02 -4.27
C LYS A 58 -7.28 23.28 -4.23
N ALA A 59 -6.83 24.51 -4.44
CA ALA A 59 -5.40 24.84 -4.49
C ALA A 59 -4.64 24.50 -3.19
N ARG A 60 -5.25 24.71 -2.02
CA ARG A 60 -4.59 24.47 -0.71
C ARG A 60 -4.63 23.04 -0.19
N LEU A 61 -5.26 22.11 -0.91
CA LEU A 61 -5.11 20.66 -0.64
C LEU A 61 -3.84 20.08 -1.29
N VAL A 62 -3.17 20.81 -2.19
CA VAL A 62 -2.12 20.27 -3.07
C VAL A 62 -0.71 20.84 -2.78
N SER A 63 -0.59 21.95 -2.04
CA SER A 63 0.71 22.56 -1.72
C SER A 63 1.49 21.79 -0.64
N GLY A 64 2.08 20.66 -1.01
CA GLY A 64 2.81 19.75 -0.11
C GLY A 64 4.19 20.26 0.34
N SER A 65 4.24 21.22 1.27
CA SER A 65 5.51 21.79 1.78
C SER A 65 5.58 21.88 3.31
N LEU A 66 5.48 20.75 4.02
CA LEU A 66 5.72 20.68 5.48
C LEU A 66 6.09 19.27 6.04
N GLN A 67 6.63 18.38 5.21
CA GLN A 67 6.85 16.96 5.55
C GLN A 67 8.20 16.65 6.26
N GLN A 68 8.80 17.63 6.94
CA GLN A 68 10.08 17.47 7.66
C GLN A 68 10.09 18.14 9.06
N THR A 69 8.94 18.35 9.70
CA THR A 69 8.89 18.99 11.03
C THR A 69 7.74 18.54 11.94
N PHE A 70 7.13 17.37 11.67
CA PHE A 70 6.00 16.85 12.46
C PHE A 70 6.17 15.43 13.01
N GLU A 71 7.24 14.71 12.69
CA GLU A 71 7.48 13.35 13.20
C GLU A 71 7.92 13.30 14.68
N SER A 72 8.12 14.47 15.31
CA SER A 72 8.64 14.58 16.69
C SER A 72 7.68 15.20 17.71
N GLN A 73 6.35 15.04 17.57
CA GLN A 73 5.42 15.01 18.73
C GLN A 73 3.97 14.60 18.41
N SER A 74 3.40 13.72 19.25
CA SER A 74 2.02 13.19 19.23
C SER A 74 1.67 12.35 17.98
N ASN A 75 1.11 11.13 18.07
CA ASN A 75 0.64 10.35 19.22
C ASN A 75 -0.44 11.03 20.08
N GLN A 76 -1.55 11.47 19.47
CA GLN A 76 -2.89 11.50 20.11
C GLN A 76 -4.09 11.72 19.15
N GLN A 77 -4.79 10.63 18.86
CA GLN A 77 -6.26 10.51 18.81
C GLN A 77 -7.15 11.43 17.92
N THR A 78 -7.47 10.91 16.72
CA THR A 78 -8.85 10.63 16.19
C THR A 78 -9.83 11.75 15.75
N THR A 79 -10.82 11.29 14.95
CA THR A 79 -11.88 11.96 14.14
C THR A 79 -13.05 12.51 15.01
N SER A 80 -14.37 12.58 14.73
CA SER A 80 -15.28 12.17 13.64
C SER A 80 -16.54 13.06 13.60
N SER A 81 -17.41 12.88 12.60
CA SER A 81 -18.72 13.54 12.42
C SER A 81 -18.72 15.07 12.23
N ALA A 82 -18.13 15.51 11.11
CA ALA A 82 -18.76 16.54 10.31
C ALA A 82 -19.15 15.90 8.98
N GLU A 83 -20.24 16.36 8.36
CA GLU A 83 -20.51 16.12 6.94
C GLU A 83 -19.23 16.43 6.13
N PRO A 84 -18.92 15.71 5.03
CA PRO A 84 -17.76 16.02 4.19
C PRO A 84 -17.93 17.46 3.69
N TYR A 85 -17.22 18.41 4.33
CA TYR A 85 -17.66 19.80 4.51
C TYR A 85 -18.19 20.43 3.23
N ASN A 86 -19.51 20.29 3.00
CA ASN A 86 -20.04 20.61 1.69
C ASN A 86 -19.90 22.12 1.50
N ILE A 87 -19.24 22.49 0.40
CA ILE A 87 -19.09 23.90 0.09
C ILE A 87 -20.47 24.50 -0.23
N ASP A 88 -21.43 23.70 -0.72
CA ASP A 88 -22.84 24.11 -0.81
C ASP A 88 -23.44 24.46 0.56
N SER A 89 -23.09 23.75 1.63
CA SER A 89 -23.56 24.08 3.00
C SER A 89 -22.93 25.38 3.50
N LEU A 90 -21.65 25.63 3.20
CA LEU A 90 -20.98 26.89 3.55
C LEU A 90 -21.52 28.06 2.73
N VAL A 91 -21.70 27.85 1.42
CA VAL A 91 -22.30 28.78 0.46
C VAL A 91 -23.72 29.09 0.88
N LYS A 92 -24.54 28.11 1.24
CA LYS A 92 -25.90 28.31 1.74
C LYS A 92 -25.94 29.19 2.99
N VAL A 93 -25.07 28.94 3.98
CA VAL A 93 -24.98 29.83 5.16
C VAL A 93 -24.57 31.27 4.77
N VAL A 94 -23.64 31.43 3.82
CA VAL A 94 -23.26 32.76 3.30
C VAL A 94 -24.42 33.42 2.53
N SER A 95 -25.14 32.69 1.67
CA SER A 95 -26.29 33.18 0.92
C SER A 95 -27.45 33.55 1.84
N ASP A 96 -27.73 32.75 2.88
CA ASP A 96 -28.79 33.01 3.85
C ASP A 96 -28.51 34.27 4.69
N GLU A 97 -27.26 34.48 5.13
CA GLU A 97 -26.88 35.69 5.88
C GLU A 97 -26.80 36.94 4.97
N MET A 98 -26.34 36.80 3.72
CA MET A 98 -26.43 37.88 2.73
C MET A 98 -27.89 38.25 2.46
N GLY A 99 -28.77 37.26 2.29
CA GLY A 99 -30.22 37.47 2.12
C GLY A 99 -30.85 38.25 3.28
N LYS A 100 -30.52 37.89 4.52
CA LYS A 100 -30.96 38.63 5.73
C LYS A 100 -30.43 40.06 5.78
N PHE A 101 -29.17 40.27 5.43
CA PHE A 101 -28.56 41.60 5.36
C PHE A 101 -29.27 42.51 4.35
N PHE A 102 -29.53 42.01 3.12
CA PHE A 102 -30.21 42.79 2.09
C PHE A 102 -31.72 42.96 2.35
N ALA A 103 -32.40 41.98 2.96
CA ALA A 103 -33.77 42.14 3.42
C ALA A 103 -33.90 43.30 4.42
N LYS A 104 -33.01 43.35 5.43
CA LYS A 104 -32.94 44.46 6.38
C LYS A 104 -32.58 45.78 5.70
N ARG A 105 -31.65 45.77 4.72
CA ARG A 105 -31.29 46.98 3.95
C ARG A 105 -32.46 47.53 3.14
N LYS A 106 -33.34 46.65 2.63
CA LYS A 106 -34.57 46.99 1.90
C LYS A 106 -35.65 47.57 2.82
N GLU A 107 -35.71 47.16 4.09
CA GLU A 107 -36.52 47.83 5.11
C GLU A 107 -35.93 49.21 5.50
N GLU A 108 -34.61 49.29 5.72
CA GLU A 108 -33.89 50.53 6.07
C GLU A 108 -34.02 51.64 5.00
N LEU A 109 -34.21 51.28 3.73
CA LEU A 109 -34.35 52.21 2.61
C LEU A 109 -35.80 52.64 2.32
N GLY A 110 -36.79 52.01 2.94
CA GLY A 110 -38.23 52.31 2.75
C GLY A 110 -38.83 51.69 1.48
N GLY A 111 -39.77 50.76 1.65
CA GLY A 111 -40.30 49.95 0.55
C GLY A 111 -41.46 50.57 -0.23
N ASP A 112 -41.20 50.99 -1.48
CA ASP A 112 -42.17 51.01 -2.58
C ASP A 112 -41.43 50.77 -3.93
N PRO A 113 -41.58 49.60 -4.58
CA PRO A 113 -40.94 49.32 -5.87
C PRO A 113 -41.51 50.08 -7.09
N THR A 114 -42.56 50.90 -6.91
CA THR A 114 -43.39 51.45 -7.99
C THR A 114 -43.49 52.99 -8.03
N ALA A 115 -42.91 53.70 -7.06
CA ALA A 115 -43.00 55.16 -6.98
C ALA A 115 -42.02 55.91 -7.93
N GLN A 116 -42.43 56.15 -9.18
CA GLN A 116 -41.75 57.12 -10.07
C GLN A 116 -41.72 58.52 -9.41
N THR A 117 -40.56 58.92 -8.88
CA THR A 117 -40.39 60.22 -8.21
C THR A 117 -39.19 61.00 -8.75
N THR A 118 -39.43 61.76 -9.82
CA THR A 118 -38.49 62.74 -10.38
C THR A 118 -38.27 63.93 -9.44
N ARG A 119 -37.28 63.86 -8.54
CA ARG A 119 -36.80 65.03 -7.79
C ARG A 119 -35.29 65.01 -7.51
N ARG A 120 -34.58 66.00 -8.07
CA ARG A 120 -33.26 66.42 -7.57
C ARG A 120 -33.43 67.00 -6.16
N GLN A 121 -32.86 66.35 -5.13
CA GLN A 121 -32.49 67.03 -3.88
C GLN A 121 -31.14 66.51 -3.39
N THR A 122 -30.22 67.44 -3.14
CA THR A 122 -28.90 67.18 -2.55
C THR A 122 -29.00 67.08 -1.04
N ARG A 123 -28.67 65.91 -0.48
CA ARG A 123 -28.45 65.67 0.96
C ARG A 123 -27.22 64.78 1.16
N PRO A 124 -26.60 64.79 2.35
CA PRO A 124 -25.17 65.09 2.43
C PRO A 124 -24.25 63.87 2.34
N ILE A 125 -22.97 64.17 2.11
CA ILE A 125 -21.85 63.23 2.30
C ILE A 125 -21.86 62.79 3.77
N ILE A 126 -21.90 61.48 3.99
CA ILE A 126 -21.75 60.84 5.31
C ILE A 126 -20.25 60.62 5.56
N ASP A 127 -19.80 60.80 6.80
CA ASP A 127 -18.39 60.75 7.16
C ASP A 127 -17.85 59.31 7.24
N LEU A 128 -16.75 59.06 6.53
CA LEU A 128 -16.15 57.72 6.34
C LEU A 128 -15.54 57.12 7.62
N HIS A 129 -15.41 57.90 8.69
CA HIS A 129 -14.90 57.38 9.97
C HIS A 129 -15.87 56.47 10.71
N ASP A 130 -17.19 56.61 10.54
CA ASP A 130 -18.17 55.78 11.27
C ASP A 130 -18.33 54.38 10.66
N GLU A 131 -18.18 54.27 9.32
CA GLU A 131 -18.28 52.97 8.63
C GLU A 131 -17.19 51.97 9.03
N THR A 132 -15.99 52.45 9.42
CA THR A 132 -14.89 51.56 9.88
C THR A 132 -15.14 51.02 11.29
N ALA A 133 -15.73 51.83 12.18
CA ALA A 133 -16.18 51.37 13.49
C ALA A 133 -17.33 50.34 13.36
N MET A 134 -18.29 50.61 12.47
CA MET A 134 -19.39 49.68 12.19
C MET A 134 -18.90 48.38 11.52
N HIS A 135 -17.91 48.44 10.60
CA HIS A 135 -17.25 47.26 10.04
C HIS A 135 -16.62 46.39 11.14
N ALA A 136 -15.79 46.98 12.00
CA ALA A 136 -15.14 46.25 13.09
C ALA A 136 -16.17 45.59 14.03
N ALA A 137 -17.28 46.28 14.33
CA ALA A 137 -18.36 45.74 15.13
C ALA A 137 -19.11 44.57 14.47
N LEU A 138 -19.40 44.63 13.16
CA LEU A 138 -19.99 43.51 12.43
C LEU A 138 -19.03 42.33 12.32
N THR A 139 -17.79 42.56 11.85
CA THR A 139 -16.79 41.49 11.69
C THR A 139 -16.50 40.78 13.03
N GLY A 140 -16.38 41.54 14.13
CA GLY A 140 -16.20 40.97 15.47
C GLY A 140 -17.39 40.13 15.96
N ARG A 141 -18.62 40.59 15.71
CA ARG A 141 -19.85 39.83 16.07
C ARG A 141 -20.01 38.56 15.22
N LEU A 142 -19.78 38.65 13.91
CA LEU A 142 -19.86 37.50 13.00
C LEU A 142 -18.79 36.45 13.33
N LEU A 143 -17.55 36.88 13.58
CA LEU A 143 -16.46 36.01 14.02
C LEU A 143 -16.78 35.34 15.37
N THR A 144 -17.39 36.07 16.31
CA THR A 144 -17.82 35.51 17.61
C THR A 144 -18.92 34.46 17.44
N ALA A 145 -19.92 34.72 16.59
CA ALA A 145 -21.00 33.78 16.30
C ALA A 145 -20.49 32.50 15.61
N LEU A 146 -19.63 32.64 14.60
CA LEU A 146 -18.98 31.51 13.92
C LEU A 146 -18.08 30.71 14.88
N THR A 147 -17.31 31.38 15.73
CA THR A 147 -16.45 30.72 16.73
C THR A 147 -17.28 29.97 17.78
N LYS A 148 -18.42 30.53 18.21
CA LYS A 148 -19.34 29.88 19.16
C LYS A 148 -20.02 28.65 18.53
N SER A 149 -20.60 28.80 17.33
CA SER A 149 -21.18 27.70 16.57
C SER A 149 -20.17 26.58 16.32
N TYR A 150 -18.95 26.92 15.90
CA TYR A 150 -17.86 25.96 15.76
C TYR A 150 -17.48 25.30 17.10
N ALA A 151 -17.46 26.03 18.22
CA ALA A 151 -17.18 25.48 19.55
C ALA A 151 -18.33 24.63 20.13
N GLU A 152 -19.54 24.71 19.58
CA GLU A 152 -20.69 23.87 19.91
C GLU A 152 -20.71 22.63 19.02
N LYS A 153 -20.63 22.79 17.69
CA LYS A 153 -20.41 21.68 16.73
C LYS A 153 -19.18 20.83 17.07
N LYS A 154 -18.09 21.43 17.57
CA LYS A 154 -16.88 20.70 18.01
C LYS A 154 -17.08 19.89 19.30
N ARG A 155 -18.08 20.21 20.14
CA ARG A 155 -18.46 19.35 21.28
C ARG A 155 -19.33 18.20 20.81
N GLU A 156 -20.27 18.46 19.90
CA GLU A 156 -21.09 17.44 19.23
C GLU A 156 -20.20 16.42 18.49
N TYR A 157 -19.28 16.88 17.65
CA TYR A 157 -18.19 16.13 17.01
C TYR A 157 -17.41 15.24 17.99
N LYS A 158 -16.95 15.80 19.13
CA LYS A 158 -16.23 15.03 20.15
C LYS A 158 -17.10 14.02 20.90
N TYR A 159 -18.38 14.32 21.10
CA TYR A 159 -19.33 13.43 21.76
C TYR A 159 -19.69 12.25 20.84
N LEU A 160 -19.92 12.51 19.55
CA LEU A 160 -20.13 11.48 18.54
C LEU A 160 -18.86 10.63 18.32
N LEU A 161 -17.65 11.21 18.31
CA LEU A 161 -16.40 10.43 18.38
C LEU A 161 -16.37 9.52 19.61
N SER A 162 -16.70 10.04 20.79
CA SER A 162 -16.69 9.24 22.02
C SER A 162 -17.71 8.09 22.00
N LYS A 163 -18.73 8.18 21.12
CA LYS A 163 -19.64 7.07 20.80
C LYS A 163 -19.11 6.14 19.72
N HIS A 164 -18.47 6.63 18.65
CA HIS A 164 -17.79 5.76 17.65
C HIS A 164 -16.76 4.85 18.31
N LYS A 165 -15.91 5.39 19.21
CA LYS A 165 -14.95 4.60 20.00
C LYS A 165 -15.58 3.64 21.01
N ALA A 166 -16.89 3.68 21.19
CA ALA A 166 -17.66 2.82 22.10
C ALA A 166 -18.79 2.08 21.35
N ALA A 167 -18.72 2.01 20.02
CA ALA A 167 -19.77 1.47 19.16
C ALA A 167 -19.62 -0.05 18.97
N SER A 168 -19.92 -0.80 20.03
CA SER A 168 -20.05 -2.28 20.05
C SER A 168 -18.76 -3.08 19.81
N ASP A 169 -18.39 -3.92 20.78
CA ASP A 169 -17.34 -4.95 20.60
C ASP A 169 -17.74 -6.04 19.57
N LYS A 170 -19.03 -6.13 19.20
CA LYS A 170 -19.49 -7.02 18.12
C LYS A 170 -19.25 -6.39 16.75
N PRO A 171 -18.60 -7.09 15.81
CA PRO A 171 -18.49 -6.67 14.42
C PRO A 171 -19.84 -6.45 13.75
N HIS A 172 -19.86 -5.64 12.69
CA HIS A 172 -21.00 -5.54 11.78
C HIS A 172 -21.00 -6.71 10.77
N GLU A 173 -22.16 -7.31 10.54
CA GLU A 173 -22.31 -8.43 9.60
C GLU A 173 -22.69 -7.91 8.20
N ILE A 174 -21.97 -8.33 7.16
CA ILE A 174 -22.18 -7.92 5.76
C ILE A 174 -22.19 -9.16 4.86
N HIS A 175 -23.03 -9.19 3.83
CA HIS A 175 -23.08 -10.31 2.88
C HIS A 175 -22.02 -10.19 1.77
N LYS A 176 -21.45 -11.31 1.33
CA LYS A 176 -20.41 -11.39 0.30
C LYS A 176 -20.94 -10.91 -1.05
N SER A 177 -22.19 -11.23 -1.39
CA SER A 177 -22.83 -10.71 -2.61
C SER A 177 -22.94 -9.18 -2.61
N GLU A 178 -23.11 -8.55 -1.45
CA GLU A 178 -23.13 -7.10 -1.27
C GLU A 178 -21.74 -6.49 -1.45
N ILE A 179 -20.70 -7.07 -0.83
CA ILE A 179 -19.30 -6.66 -1.03
C ILE A 179 -18.92 -6.71 -2.52
N GLU A 180 -19.20 -7.83 -3.19
CA GLU A 180 -18.93 -7.97 -4.62
C GLU A 180 -19.82 -7.08 -5.51
N ARG A 181 -21.09 -6.85 -5.13
CA ARG A 181 -22.01 -5.97 -5.85
C ARG A 181 -21.50 -4.53 -5.79
N ASP A 182 -21.02 -4.10 -4.63
CA ASP A 182 -20.52 -2.75 -4.42
C ASP A 182 -19.18 -2.56 -5.14
N GLU A 183 -18.26 -3.53 -5.11
CA GLU A 183 -17.06 -3.54 -5.94
C GLU A 183 -17.41 -3.41 -7.44
N ARG A 184 -18.31 -4.28 -7.95
CA ARG A 184 -18.76 -4.24 -9.36
C ARG A 184 -19.38 -2.89 -9.74
N ASN A 185 -20.22 -2.32 -8.89
CA ASN A 185 -20.85 -1.01 -9.11
C ASN A 185 -19.82 0.13 -9.15
N ILE A 186 -18.87 0.14 -8.20
CA ILE A 186 -17.85 1.19 -8.09
C ILE A 186 -16.84 1.10 -9.25
N ILE A 187 -16.45 -0.12 -9.65
CA ILE A 187 -15.62 -0.35 -10.84
C ILE A 187 -16.34 0.11 -12.11
N ALA A 188 -17.64 -0.19 -12.29
CA ALA A 188 -18.40 0.27 -13.46
C ALA A 188 -18.42 1.80 -13.58
N ILE A 189 -18.58 2.53 -12.47
CA ILE A 189 -18.50 4.00 -12.41
C ILE A 189 -17.06 4.49 -12.70
N ALA A 190 -16.04 3.76 -12.25
CA ALA A 190 -14.65 4.09 -12.57
C ALA A 190 -14.35 3.91 -14.08
N GLU A 191 -14.92 2.91 -14.73
CA GLU A 191 -14.72 2.60 -16.15
C GLU A 191 -15.37 3.59 -17.14
N GLU A 192 -16.29 4.45 -16.68
CA GLU A 192 -16.71 5.64 -17.44
C GLU A 192 -15.51 6.56 -17.76
N LYS A 193 -14.50 6.58 -16.88
CA LYS A 193 -13.29 7.41 -17.03
C LYS A 193 -12.31 6.70 -17.97
N LYS A 194 -12.13 7.26 -19.17
CA LYS A 194 -11.20 6.78 -20.22
C LYS A 194 -9.84 6.31 -19.68
N MET A 195 -9.19 7.10 -18.82
CA MET A 195 -7.86 6.79 -18.28
C MET A 195 -7.86 5.61 -17.30
N PHE A 196 -8.97 5.32 -16.61
CA PHE A 196 -9.08 4.12 -15.77
C PHE A 196 -9.16 2.85 -16.62
N ARG A 197 -10.00 2.85 -17.67
CA ARG A 197 -10.03 1.74 -18.64
C ARG A 197 -8.70 1.52 -19.35
N LEU A 198 -8.06 2.59 -19.84
CA LEU A 198 -6.75 2.49 -20.47
C LEU A 198 -5.67 1.91 -19.53
N ALA A 199 -5.75 2.21 -18.23
CA ALA A 199 -4.85 1.62 -17.23
C ALA A 199 -5.18 0.14 -16.95
N ARG A 200 -6.46 -0.24 -16.91
CA ARG A 200 -6.90 -1.64 -16.77
C ARG A 200 -6.56 -2.47 -18.02
N GLU A 201 -6.67 -1.88 -19.21
CA GLU A 201 -6.27 -2.45 -20.49
C GLU A 201 -4.74 -2.62 -20.58
N SER A 202 -3.95 -1.64 -20.11
CA SER A 202 -2.50 -1.63 -20.34
C SER A 202 -1.74 -2.66 -19.52
N ILE A 203 -2.24 -3.02 -18.33
CA ILE A 203 -1.62 -3.98 -17.42
C ILE A 203 -2.04 -5.44 -17.66
N GLN A 204 -2.92 -5.72 -18.63
CA GLN A 204 -3.30 -7.10 -18.96
C GLN A 204 -2.07 -7.90 -19.39
N THR A 205 -1.98 -9.16 -18.94
CA THR A 205 -0.83 -10.01 -19.24
C THR A 205 -1.21 -11.32 -19.93
N LEU A 206 -0.26 -11.86 -20.69
CA LEU A 206 -0.36 -13.19 -21.28
C LEU A 206 0.02 -14.27 -20.23
N PRO A 207 -0.63 -15.44 -20.23
CA PRO A 207 -0.22 -16.58 -19.40
C PRO A 207 1.24 -17.02 -19.60
N ASN A 208 1.90 -17.46 -18.52
CA ASN A 208 3.34 -17.72 -18.52
C ASN A 208 3.73 -18.92 -19.38
N ASP A 209 2.86 -19.92 -19.56
CA ASP A 209 3.04 -21.03 -20.49
C ASP A 209 3.14 -20.55 -21.95
N GLN A 210 2.23 -19.67 -22.37
CA GLN A 210 2.20 -19.07 -23.70
C GLN A 210 3.39 -18.13 -23.92
N VAL A 211 3.80 -17.35 -22.91
CA VAL A 211 5.03 -16.55 -22.97
C VAL A 211 6.26 -17.44 -23.14
N ASN A 212 6.35 -18.55 -22.38
CA ASN A 212 7.43 -19.53 -22.49
C ASN A 212 7.46 -20.29 -23.83
N ALA A 213 6.40 -20.23 -24.64
CA ALA A 213 6.35 -20.78 -26.00
C ALA A 213 6.87 -19.83 -27.11
N ILE A 214 7.04 -18.53 -26.82
CA ILE A 214 7.44 -17.52 -27.81
C ILE A 214 8.87 -17.79 -28.33
N ARG A 215 9.04 -17.85 -29.66
CA ARG A 215 10.35 -18.05 -30.30
C ARG A 215 10.51 -17.12 -31.51
N PRO A 216 11.72 -16.63 -31.82
CA PRO A 216 12.01 -15.86 -33.02
C PRO A 216 11.42 -16.47 -34.31
N GLY A 217 10.59 -15.70 -35.01
CA GLY A 217 9.98 -16.08 -36.29
C GLY A 217 8.87 -17.14 -36.22
N ASN A 218 8.37 -17.50 -35.03
CA ASN A 218 7.30 -18.48 -34.90
C ASN A 218 5.94 -17.90 -35.38
N ALA A 219 5.23 -18.63 -36.24
CA ALA A 219 3.93 -18.23 -36.75
C ALA A 219 2.83 -18.14 -35.66
N ASP A 220 3.00 -18.87 -34.56
CA ASP A 220 2.09 -18.87 -33.42
C ASP A 220 2.39 -17.77 -32.38
N ASN A 221 3.40 -16.91 -32.61
CA ASN A 221 3.69 -15.77 -31.73
C ASN A 221 2.47 -14.83 -31.60
N PRO A 222 2.26 -14.15 -30.45
CA PRO A 222 1.23 -13.12 -30.31
C PRO A 222 1.37 -11.98 -31.33
N GLU A 223 0.26 -11.32 -31.70
CA GLU A 223 0.23 -10.30 -32.76
C GLU A 223 1.09 -9.06 -32.45
N ASN A 224 1.27 -8.69 -31.18
CA ASN A 224 2.18 -7.61 -30.80
C ASN A 224 3.66 -8.02 -30.95
N VAL A 225 4.01 -9.28 -30.65
CA VAL A 225 5.33 -9.86 -30.91
C VAL A 225 5.61 -9.88 -32.41
N LYS A 226 4.70 -10.46 -33.21
CA LYS A 226 4.78 -10.46 -34.69
C LYS A 226 5.00 -9.06 -35.28
N ARG A 227 4.33 -8.03 -34.74
CA ARG A 227 4.55 -6.64 -35.14
C ARG A 227 5.98 -6.16 -34.81
N VAL A 228 6.49 -6.45 -33.61
CA VAL A 228 7.87 -6.09 -33.24
C VAL A 228 8.87 -6.76 -34.17
N GLU A 229 8.65 -8.03 -34.53
CA GLU A 229 9.51 -8.79 -35.47
C GLU A 229 9.52 -8.19 -36.90
N LYS A 230 8.51 -7.41 -37.31
CA LYS A 230 8.55 -6.61 -38.56
C LYS A 230 9.67 -5.56 -38.56
N PHE A 231 10.13 -5.09 -37.39
CA PHE A 231 11.03 -3.94 -37.25
C PHE A 231 12.35 -4.27 -36.56
N ILE A 232 12.28 -5.07 -35.49
CA ILE A 232 13.42 -5.53 -34.71
C ILE A 232 13.57 -7.01 -35.00
N THR A 233 14.41 -7.37 -35.97
CA THR A 233 14.85 -8.76 -36.15
C THR A 233 16.01 -9.06 -35.20
N ALA A 234 16.36 -10.33 -35.01
CA ALA A 234 17.56 -10.71 -34.26
C ALA A 234 18.83 -9.99 -34.77
N LYS A 235 18.95 -9.77 -36.10
CA LYS A 235 20.10 -9.04 -36.67
C LYS A 235 20.09 -7.55 -36.30
N VAL A 236 18.92 -6.92 -36.25
CA VAL A 236 18.74 -5.52 -35.81
C VAL A 236 19.06 -5.40 -34.32
N TRP A 237 18.63 -6.35 -33.49
CA TRP A 237 18.96 -6.42 -32.06
C TRP A 237 20.48 -6.41 -31.81
N GLU A 238 21.25 -7.22 -32.56
CA GLU A 238 22.71 -7.19 -32.49
C GLU A 238 23.34 -5.87 -32.97
N ASP A 239 22.73 -5.15 -33.92
CA ASP A 239 23.26 -3.87 -34.43
C ASP A 239 22.97 -2.68 -33.50
N ILE A 240 21.85 -2.72 -32.77
CA ILE A 240 21.45 -1.65 -31.84
C ILE A 240 21.94 -1.88 -30.41
N PHE A 241 22.14 -3.12 -29.99
CA PHE A 241 22.72 -3.49 -28.69
C PHE A 241 23.93 -4.44 -28.81
N PRO A 242 24.99 -4.06 -29.55
CA PRO A 242 26.19 -4.88 -29.78
C PRO A 242 27.11 -5.06 -28.56
N MET A 243 26.87 -4.34 -27.46
CA MET A 243 27.68 -4.38 -26.24
C MET A 243 26.91 -4.84 -25.00
N ARG A 244 25.66 -5.28 -25.14
CA ARG A 244 24.81 -5.69 -24.01
C ARG A 244 25.36 -6.90 -23.23
N ASN A 245 24.91 -7.06 -21.99
CA ASN A 245 25.08 -8.31 -21.25
C ASN A 245 24.37 -9.47 -21.99
N PRO A 246 25.01 -10.65 -22.14
CA PRO A 246 24.43 -11.82 -22.82
C PRO A 246 23.04 -12.28 -22.34
N GLN A 247 22.68 -12.07 -21.07
CA GLN A 247 21.36 -12.43 -20.51
C GLN A 247 20.21 -11.59 -21.10
N TYR A 248 20.50 -10.45 -21.75
CA TYR A 248 19.54 -9.72 -22.58
C TYR A 248 19.43 -10.35 -23.98
N THR A 249 18.86 -11.55 -24.05
CA THR A 249 18.67 -12.26 -25.33
C THR A 249 17.54 -11.64 -26.15
N TYR A 250 17.61 -11.77 -27.48
CA TYR A 250 16.50 -11.38 -28.36
C TYR A 250 15.22 -12.19 -28.10
N GLN A 251 15.33 -13.45 -27.65
CA GLN A 251 14.16 -14.23 -27.25
C GLN A 251 13.52 -13.66 -25.97
N ASN A 252 14.32 -13.29 -24.96
CA ASN A 252 13.85 -12.67 -23.72
C ASN A 252 13.12 -11.35 -24.03
N PHE A 253 13.60 -10.58 -25.01
CA PHE A 253 12.91 -9.39 -25.52
C PHE A 253 11.54 -9.72 -26.12
N LEU A 254 11.42 -10.73 -26.99
CA LEU A 254 10.13 -11.13 -27.56
C LEU A 254 9.17 -11.70 -26.50
N MET A 255 9.68 -12.46 -25.52
CA MET A 255 8.89 -12.96 -24.38
C MET A 255 8.35 -11.81 -23.53
N ALA A 256 9.18 -10.81 -23.24
CA ALA A 256 8.80 -9.60 -22.52
C ALA A 256 7.74 -8.77 -23.25
N ILE A 257 7.82 -8.65 -24.58
CA ILE A 257 6.76 -8.04 -25.41
C ILE A 257 5.47 -8.86 -25.33
N GLY A 258 5.55 -10.19 -25.48
CA GLY A 258 4.38 -11.07 -25.44
C GLY A 258 3.65 -11.07 -24.10
N LYS A 259 4.38 -10.93 -22.97
CA LYS A 259 3.79 -10.87 -21.63
C LYS A 259 2.82 -9.69 -21.45
N TYR A 260 3.00 -8.57 -22.17
CA TYR A 260 2.13 -7.39 -22.06
C TYR A 260 1.51 -7.01 -23.43
N PRO A 261 0.40 -7.65 -23.84
CA PRO A 261 -0.24 -7.45 -25.16
C PRO A 261 -0.57 -5.99 -25.52
N ALA A 262 -0.72 -5.12 -24.53
CA ALA A 262 -0.93 -3.68 -24.72
C ALA A 262 0.28 -2.98 -25.38
N PHE A 263 1.51 -3.40 -25.06
CA PHE A 263 2.71 -2.86 -25.69
C PHE A 263 2.75 -3.34 -27.15
N CYS A 264 2.84 -2.40 -28.10
CA CYS A 264 2.66 -2.67 -29.53
C CYS A 264 1.28 -3.29 -29.90
N ARG A 265 0.20 -3.04 -29.15
CA ARG A 265 -1.17 -3.47 -29.48
C ARG A 265 -1.69 -2.96 -30.84
N THR A 266 -2.63 -3.69 -31.43
CA THR A 266 -3.41 -3.21 -32.59
C THR A 266 -4.50 -2.26 -32.14
N TYR A 267 -4.49 -1.03 -32.65
CA TYR A 267 -5.53 -0.02 -32.47
C TYR A 267 -6.57 -0.23 -33.57
N THR A 268 -7.65 -0.95 -33.25
CA THR A 268 -8.73 -1.30 -34.21
C THR A 268 -9.67 -0.13 -34.51
N ASP A 269 -9.64 0.91 -33.68
CA ASP A 269 -10.27 2.22 -33.85
C ASP A 269 -9.49 3.15 -34.80
N LYS A 270 -8.26 2.78 -35.17
CA LYS A 270 -7.33 3.56 -35.99
C LYS A 270 -6.88 2.76 -37.22
N HIS A 271 -6.27 3.44 -38.18
CA HIS A 271 -5.68 2.77 -39.35
C HIS A 271 -4.46 1.93 -38.94
N GLU A 272 -4.21 0.78 -39.58
CA GLU A 272 -3.13 -0.16 -39.17
C GLU A 272 -1.75 0.52 -39.12
N SER A 273 -1.47 1.44 -40.06
CA SER A 273 -0.22 2.22 -40.08
C SER A 273 0.01 3.06 -38.81
N VAL A 274 -1.04 3.42 -38.07
CA VAL A 274 -0.94 4.07 -36.75
C VAL A 274 -0.44 3.07 -35.72
N SER A 275 -0.93 1.82 -35.74
CA SER A 275 -0.48 0.75 -34.84
C SER A 275 1.00 0.42 -35.02
N ASP A 276 1.45 0.33 -36.27
CA ASP A 276 2.87 0.15 -36.61
C ASP A 276 3.72 1.40 -36.23
N THR A 277 3.20 2.62 -36.41
CA THR A 277 3.89 3.88 -36.03
C THR A 277 4.03 4.04 -34.50
N VAL A 278 2.96 3.76 -33.74
CA VAL A 278 2.95 3.80 -32.27
C VAL A 278 3.91 2.75 -31.72
N CYS A 279 3.89 1.52 -32.27
CA CYS A 279 4.83 0.47 -31.87
C CYS A 279 6.29 0.91 -32.07
N LYS A 280 6.63 1.46 -33.24
CA LYS A 280 7.97 2.03 -33.48
C LYS A 280 8.34 3.12 -32.49
N ARG A 281 7.43 4.08 -32.20
CA ARG A 281 7.69 5.14 -31.21
C ARG A 281 7.93 4.55 -29.81
N ALA A 282 7.11 3.59 -29.38
CA ALA A 282 7.25 2.93 -28.09
C ALA A 282 8.60 2.20 -27.97
N LEU A 283 9.01 1.47 -29.01
CA LEU A 283 10.32 0.83 -29.08
C LEU A 283 11.48 1.83 -28.95
N VAL A 284 11.48 2.93 -29.72
CA VAL A 284 12.60 3.89 -29.67
C VAL A 284 12.63 4.73 -28.40
N THR A 285 11.49 5.06 -27.81
CA THR A 285 11.39 5.64 -26.46
C THR A 285 12.00 4.69 -25.43
N MET A 286 11.57 3.43 -25.45
CA MET A 286 12.03 2.41 -24.51
C MET A 286 13.54 2.16 -24.62
N PHE A 287 14.08 2.00 -25.83
CA PHE A 287 15.52 1.80 -26.06
C PHE A 287 16.38 3.01 -25.65
N ALA A 288 15.87 4.23 -25.84
CA ALA A 288 16.55 5.45 -25.38
C ALA A 288 16.63 5.52 -23.85
N HIS A 289 15.56 5.10 -23.15
CA HIS A 289 15.58 4.99 -21.69
C HIS A 289 16.49 3.85 -21.21
N PHE A 290 16.40 2.64 -21.79
CA PHE A 290 17.29 1.51 -21.47
C PHE A 290 18.77 1.92 -21.52
N THR A 291 19.13 2.70 -22.55
CA THR A 291 20.51 3.16 -22.76
C THR A 291 20.98 4.21 -21.76
N GLN A 292 20.08 4.78 -20.94
CA GLN A 292 20.44 5.60 -19.77
C GLN A 292 20.25 4.88 -18.42
N GLU A 293 19.36 3.88 -18.30
CA GLU A 293 19.28 3.08 -17.06
C GLU A 293 20.44 2.07 -16.95
N THR A 294 20.90 1.53 -18.09
CA THR A 294 21.81 0.36 -18.15
C THR A 294 22.95 0.51 -19.16
N GLY A 295 23.15 1.71 -19.70
CA GLY A 295 24.16 1.97 -20.72
C GLY A 295 25.59 1.85 -20.21
N GLY A 296 26.51 1.41 -21.06
CA GLY A 296 27.94 1.41 -20.74
C GLY A 296 28.50 2.83 -20.55
N HIS A 297 27.93 3.82 -21.23
CA HIS A 297 28.31 5.24 -21.19
C HIS A 297 29.82 5.49 -21.39
N ILE A 298 30.47 4.71 -22.26
CA ILE A 298 31.90 4.76 -22.53
C ILE A 298 32.16 5.67 -23.74
N PRO A 299 32.73 6.88 -23.58
CA PRO A 299 32.97 7.78 -24.69
C PRO A 299 34.09 7.23 -25.60
N ASN A 300 33.92 7.36 -26.92
CA ASN A 300 34.88 6.92 -27.94
C ASN A 300 35.21 5.40 -27.91
N GLN A 301 34.23 4.56 -27.56
CA GLN A 301 34.39 3.10 -27.45
C GLN A 301 34.53 2.39 -28.80
N GLY A 302 35.68 2.57 -29.45
CA GLY A 302 36.04 1.98 -30.73
C GLY A 302 35.13 2.46 -31.86
N LYS A 303 34.24 1.59 -32.32
CA LYS A 303 33.31 1.85 -33.44
C LYS A 303 31.86 2.08 -33.00
N TYR A 304 31.56 2.01 -31.70
CA TYR A 304 30.20 2.04 -31.18
C TYR A 304 29.91 3.39 -30.51
N GLU A 305 28.91 4.11 -31.04
CA GLU A 305 28.42 5.33 -30.41
C GLU A 305 27.66 5.00 -29.12
N GLU A 306 27.59 5.91 -28.15
CA GLU A 306 26.96 5.65 -26.84
C GLU A 306 25.51 5.15 -26.91
N TRP A 307 24.73 5.60 -27.90
CA TRP A 307 23.35 5.13 -28.09
C TRP A 307 23.25 3.63 -28.42
N GLN A 308 24.35 2.98 -28.82
CA GLN A 308 24.43 1.53 -29.06
C GLN A 308 24.93 0.74 -27.83
N GLN A 309 25.24 1.43 -26.73
CA GLN A 309 25.83 0.82 -25.53
C GLN A 309 24.78 0.47 -24.46
N GLY A 310 23.49 0.50 -24.80
CA GLY A 310 22.40 0.12 -23.89
C GLY A 310 22.42 -1.36 -23.52
N LEU A 311 21.74 -1.69 -22.41
CA LEU A 311 21.67 -3.05 -21.87
C LEU A 311 23.05 -3.64 -21.47
N TYR A 312 24.05 -2.79 -21.20
CA TYR A 312 25.39 -3.21 -20.77
C TYR A 312 25.38 -3.74 -19.33
N TYR A 313 24.73 -3.02 -18.42
CA TYR A 313 24.56 -3.41 -17.02
C TYR A 313 23.26 -4.18 -16.79
N LEU A 314 23.31 -5.17 -15.91
CA LEU A 314 22.16 -6.01 -15.52
C LEU A 314 21.72 -5.77 -14.06
N ARG A 315 22.65 -5.29 -13.25
CA ARG A 315 22.55 -5.06 -11.80
C ARG A 315 23.19 -3.70 -11.48
N GLU A 316 22.67 -3.04 -10.46
CA GLU A 316 23.13 -1.71 -10.02
C GLU A 316 24.63 -1.73 -9.64
N LEU A 317 25.39 -0.76 -10.15
CA LEU A 317 26.83 -0.70 -9.93
C LEU A 317 27.16 -0.50 -8.45
N GLY A 318 27.90 -1.46 -7.89
CA GLY A 318 28.31 -1.48 -6.47
C GLY A 318 27.51 -2.45 -5.60
N TRP A 319 26.42 -3.04 -6.10
CA TRP A 319 25.61 -4.02 -5.36
C TRP A 319 25.90 -5.46 -5.76
N THR A 320 25.70 -6.38 -4.80
CA THR A 320 25.70 -7.82 -5.02
C THR A 320 24.51 -8.48 -4.30
N GLU A 321 24.11 -9.67 -4.74
CA GLU A 321 22.99 -10.41 -4.14
C GLU A 321 23.20 -10.77 -2.66
N SER A 322 24.45 -10.75 -2.19
CA SER A 322 24.84 -10.96 -0.79
C SER A 322 24.71 -9.72 0.11
N MET A 323 24.24 -8.58 -0.40
CA MET A 323 24.10 -7.34 0.39
C MET A 323 22.71 -7.25 1.03
N ALA A 324 22.68 -7.33 2.36
CA ALA A 324 21.47 -7.26 3.16
C ALA A 324 21.02 -5.83 3.50
N ASN A 325 19.73 -5.68 3.81
CA ASN A 325 19.12 -4.48 4.42
C ASN A 325 19.37 -3.17 3.64
N GLY A 326 19.51 -3.26 2.31
CA GLY A 326 19.77 -2.13 1.43
C GLY A 326 18.48 -1.41 0.99
N TYR A 327 18.18 -1.48 -0.31
CA TYR A 327 16.94 -0.92 -0.85
C TYR A 327 15.73 -1.72 -0.35
N GLY A 328 14.82 -1.09 0.40
CA GLY A 328 13.54 -1.69 0.79
C GLY A 328 12.85 -0.94 1.95
N ILE A 329 11.53 -0.96 1.97
CA ILE A 329 10.72 -0.48 3.11
C ILE A 329 10.17 -1.72 3.82
N CYS A 330 11.00 -2.31 4.69
CA CYS A 330 10.84 -3.66 5.21
C CYS A 330 10.27 -3.76 6.63
N SER A 331 9.84 -2.64 7.24
CA SER A 331 9.17 -2.71 8.55
C SER A 331 7.70 -3.14 8.37
N PRO A 332 7.23 -4.19 9.05
CA PRO A 332 5.84 -4.64 9.01
C PRO A 332 4.86 -3.66 9.68
N ASP A 333 5.34 -2.60 10.34
CA ASP A 333 4.48 -1.51 10.82
C ASP A 333 4.05 -0.57 9.68
N THR A 334 4.85 -0.51 8.60
CA THR A 334 4.56 0.32 7.42
C THR A 334 3.60 -0.36 6.47
N TRP A 335 2.75 0.41 5.77
CA TRP A 335 1.82 -0.16 4.80
C TRP A 335 2.56 -0.84 3.63
N GLN A 336 3.74 -0.34 3.24
CA GLN A 336 4.57 -0.95 2.21
C GLN A 336 5.14 -2.30 2.65
N GLY A 337 5.60 -2.41 3.91
CA GLY A 337 6.10 -3.68 4.46
C GLY A 337 4.99 -4.70 4.74
N LYS A 338 3.72 -4.27 4.84
CA LYS A 338 2.55 -5.18 4.90
C LYS A 338 2.07 -5.63 3.51
N ALA A 339 2.04 -4.72 2.54
CA ALA A 339 1.57 -5.01 1.18
C ALA A 339 2.61 -5.73 0.32
N TYR A 340 3.90 -5.49 0.59
CA TYR A 340 5.04 -6.01 -0.15
C TYR A 340 6.15 -6.42 0.84
N PRO A 341 5.92 -7.48 1.65
CA PRO A 341 6.84 -7.90 2.70
C PRO A 341 8.21 -8.27 2.15
N CYS A 342 9.27 -7.73 2.74
CA CYS A 342 10.62 -8.04 2.25
C CYS A 342 10.99 -9.49 2.57
N GLY A 343 11.33 -10.25 1.54
CA GLY A 343 11.91 -11.58 1.68
C GLY A 343 13.25 -11.53 2.43
N LYS A 344 13.54 -12.61 3.15
CA LYS A 344 14.71 -12.75 4.03
C LYS A 344 15.81 -13.63 3.44
N PHE A 345 17.02 -13.44 3.95
CA PHE A 345 18.10 -14.42 3.83
C PHE A 345 17.84 -15.64 4.75
N PRO A 346 18.53 -16.79 4.52
CA PRO A 346 18.41 -17.98 5.38
C PRO A 346 18.70 -17.75 6.87
N ASP A 347 19.37 -16.66 7.26
CA ASP A 347 19.61 -16.33 8.67
C ASP A 347 18.36 -15.85 9.45
N GLY A 348 17.22 -15.67 8.77
CA GLY A 348 15.94 -15.25 9.35
C GLY A 348 15.89 -13.82 9.89
N LYS A 349 17.01 -13.08 9.86
CA LYS A 349 17.24 -11.79 10.54
C LYS A 349 17.45 -10.65 9.55
N ASN A 350 18.06 -10.94 8.40
CA ASN A 350 18.41 -9.97 7.36
C ASN A 350 17.44 -10.01 6.19
N TYR A 351 17.04 -8.84 5.69
CA TYR A 351 16.21 -8.69 4.51
C TYR A 351 17.05 -8.63 3.22
N LYS A 352 16.53 -9.20 2.13
CA LYS A 352 17.10 -9.03 0.78
C LYS A 352 17.05 -7.56 0.33
N SER A 353 18.00 -7.16 -0.52
CA SER A 353 18.08 -5.80 -1.07
C SER A 353 17.47 -5.70 -2.47
N TYR A 354 16.51 -4.80 -2.64
CA TYR A 354 15.80 -4.51 -3.88
C TYR A 354 16.51 -3.39 -4.67
N PHE A 355 17.83 -3.52 -4.86
CA PHE A 355 18.62 -2.62 -5.71
C PHE A 355 18.24 -2.80 -7.19
N GLY A 356 18.71 -1.89 -8.06
CA GLY A 356 18.42 -1.89 -9.49
C GLY A 356 18.76 -3.21 -10.20
N ARG A 357 17.76 -3.86 -10.81
CA ARG A 357 17.95 -5.03 -11.70
C ARG A 357 17.21 -4.86 -13.04
N GLY A 358 17.73 -5.50 -14.09
CA GLY A 358 17.15 -5.49 -15.43
C GLY A 358 17.22 -4.14 -16.16
N ALA A 359 16.61 -4.09 -17.34
CA ALA A 359 16.69 -2.99 -18.33
C ALA A 359 16.10 -1.66 -17.85
N LYS A 360 15.23 -1.69 -16.82
CA LYS A 360 14.71 -0.49 -16.14
C LYS A 360 15.52 -0.10 -14.91
N GLN A 361 16.39 -0.96 -14.38
CA GLN A 361 16.85 -0.87 -12.99
C GLN A 361 15.63 -0.76 -12.05
N LEU A 362 14.90 -1.86 -11.93
CA LEU A 362 13.78 -2.00 -10.99
C LEU A 362 14.34 -1.98 -9.56
N SER A 363 13.81 -1.11 -8.69
CA SER A 363 14.29 -0.91 -7.31
C SER A 363 13.14 -0.77 -6.31
N TYR A 364 13.37 -1.10 -5.03
CA TYR A 364 12.43 -1.14 -3.89
C TYR A 364 11.36 -2.25 -3.92
N ASN A 365 11.08 -2.83 -2.74
CA ASN A 365 10.13 -3.93 -2.54
C ASN A 365 8.76 -3.69 -3.16
N TYR A 366 8.17 -2.50 -3.00
CA TYR A 366 6.84 -2.21 -3.57
C TYR A 366 6.79 -2.26 -5.11
N ASN A 367 7.90 -2.00 -5.81
CA ASN A 367 7.98 -2.20 -7.26
C ASN A 367 8.22 -3.68 -7.62
N TYR A 368 9.06 -4.40 -6.86
CA TYR A 368 9.29 -5.84 -7.07
C TYR A 368 8.02 -6.66 -6.85
N GLY A 369 7.28 -6.40 -5.76
CA GLY A 369 6.01 -7.07 -5.47
C GLY A 369 4.91 -6.71 -6.46
N SER A 370 4.76 -5.43 -6.84
CA SER A 370 3.82 -5.04 -7.92
C SER A 370 4.15 -5.71 -9.26
N PHE A 371 5.44 -5.85 -9.58
CA PHE A 371 5.88 -6.56 -10.79
C PHE A 371 5.60 -8.06 -10.68
N SER A 372 5.94 -8.68 -9.55
CA SER A 372 5.66 -10.09 -9.22
C SER A 372 4.18 -10.41 -9.40
N GLN A 373 3.28 -9.57 -8.86
CA GLN A 373 1.83 -9.71 -9.01
C GLN A 373 1.39 -9.78 -10.47
N SER A 374 2.04 -9.01 -11.37
CA SER A 374 1.74 -9.03 -12.81
C SER A 374 2.30 -10.25 -13.57
N ILE A 375 3.32 -10.92 -13.01
CA ILE A 375 3.95 -12.10 -13.60
C ILE A 375 3.32 -13.39 -13.10
N PHE A 376 3.20 -13.56 -11.79
CA PHE A 376 2.85 -14.81 -11.10
C PHE A 376 1.44 -14.80 -10.48
N GLY A 377 0.82 -13.63 -10.32
CA GLY A 377 -0.43 -13.49 -9.55
C GLY A 377 -0.22 -13.36 -8.03
N ASP A 378 1.04 -13.25 -7.59
CA ASP A 378 1.46 -13.10 -6.20
C ASP A 378 2.61 -12.07 -6.07
N VAL A 379 2.69 -11.36 -4.94
CA VAL A 379 3.75 -10.39 -4.66
C VAL A 379 5.06 -11.03 -4.17
N HIS A 380 5.02 -12.23 -3.59
CA HIS A 380 6.13 -12.82 -2.84
C HIS A 380 7.24 -13.43 -3.72
N ASN A 381 6.99 -13.95 -4.93
CA ASN A 381 8.03 -14.58 -5.79
C ASN A 381 9.30 -13.72 -5.92
N LEU A 382 9.15 -12.48 -6.40
CA LEU A 382 10.27 -11.55 -6.62
C LEU A 382 10.67 -10.76 -5.37
N LEU A 383 9.95 -10.92 -4.27
CA LEU A 383 10.40 -10.46 -2.94
C LEU A 383 11.37 -11.48 -2.32
N ASN A 384 11.13 -12.78 -2.53
CA ASN A 384 11.98 -13.87 -2.05
C ASN A 384 13.14 -14.23 -3.00
N ALA A 385 12.98 -14.01 -4.31
CA ALA A 385 14.00 -14.13 -5.36
C ALA A 385 14.09 -12.88 -6.28
N PRO A 386 14.46 -11.69 -5.75
CA PRO A 386 14.66 -10.51 -6.58
C PRO A 386 15.75 -10.69 -7.67
N GLU A 387 16.70 -11.60 -7.47
CA GLU A 387 17.72 -12.00 -8.46
C GLU A 387 17.12 -12.43 -9.81
N GLU A 388 15.93 -13.07 -9.82
CA GLU A 388 15.23 -13.51 -11.05
C GLU A 388 14.94 -12.35 -12.02
N VAL A 389 14.83 -11.11 -11.52
CA VAL A 389 14.63 -9.89 -12.32
C VAL A 389 15.87 -9.52 -13.15
N ALA A 390 17.06 -10.01 -12.76
CA ALA A 390 18.28 -9.89 -13.55
C ALA A 390 18.45 -11.10 -14.49
N ASP A 391 18.31 -12.31 -13.98
CA ASP A 391 18.86 -13.47 -14.68
C ASP A 391 17.93 -14.09 -15.74
N THR A 392 16.61 -13.91 -15.58
CA THR A 392 15.59 -14.46 -16.51
C THR A 392 15.10 -13.44 -17.54
N TRP A 393 14.11 -13.81 -18.38
CA TRP A 393 13.44 -12.90 -19.31
C TRP A 393 12.73 -11.70 -18.64
N LEU A 394 12.55 -11.76 -17.31
CA LEU A 394 12.07 -10.65 -16.50
C LEU A 394 13.00 -9.43 -16.55
N ASN A 395 14.26 -9.60 -16.96
CA ASN A 395 15.20 -8.50 -17.17
C ASN A 395 14.78 -7.50 -18.25
N LEU A 396 13.89 -7.89 -19.17
CA LEU A 396 13.26 -6.98 -20.14
C LEU A 396 11.78 -6.75 -19.83
N ALA A 397 11.10 -7.73 -19.22
CA ALA A 397 9.68 -7.60 -18.85
C ALA A 397 9.44 -6.57 -17.75
N SER A 398 10.36 -6.44 -16.77
CA SER A 398 10.34 -5.40 -15.72
C SER A 398 10.28 -3.98 -16.27
N ALA A 399 10.85 -3.76 -17.46
CA ALA A 399 10.87 -2.46 -18.10
C ALA A 399 9.60 -2.18 -18.93
N ILE A 400 9.04 -3.20 -19.58
CA ILE A 400 7.73 -3.08 -20.24
C ILE A 400 6.62 -2.95 -19.20
N PHE A 401 6.71 -3.67 -18.08
CA PHE A 401 5.85 -3.49 -16.89
C PHE A 401 5.82 -2.02 -16.47
N PHE A 402 6.97 -1.42 -16.16
CA PHE A 402 7.06 0.00 -15.79
C PHE A 402 6.49 0.95 -16.89
N TYR A 403 6.57 0.53 -18.15
CA TYR A 403 6.05 1.30 -19.29
C TYR A 403 4.52 1.30 -19.38
N VAL A 404 3.86 0.19 -19.00
CA VAL A 404 2.40 0.00 -19.10
C VAL A 404 1.67 0.15 -17.77
N PHE A 405 2.35 0.00 -16.64
CA PHE A 405 1.79 0.10 -15.30
C PHE A 405 1.63 1.57 -14.86
N PRO A 406 0.45 1.99 -14.38
CA PRO A 406 0.22 3.36 -13.90
C PRO A 406 0.87 3.60 -12.53
N GLN A 407 1.41 4.79 -12.29
CA GLN A 407 1.91 5.19 -10.97
C GLN A 407 1.36 6.58 -10.57
N PRO A 408 0.06 6.70 -10.25
CA PRO A 408 -0.59 7.97 -9.89
C PRO A 408 0.22 8.77 -8.87
N PRO A 409 0.42 10.09 -9.08
CA PRO A 409 -0.22 10.95 -10.09
C PRO A 409 0.34 10.84 -11.52
N LYS A 410 1.31 9.96 -11.79
CA LYS A 410 1.85 9.76 -13.14
C LYS A 410 0.92 8.84 -13.98
N PRO A 411 0.65 9.18 -15.25
CA PRO A 411 0.05 8.22 -16.20
C PRO A 411 1.07 7.12 -16.55
N ASN A 412 0.62 6.00 -17.13
CA ASN A 412 1.55 5.03 -17.70
C ASN A 412 2.24 5.60 -18.95
N MET A 413 3.50 5.20 -19.22
CA MET A 413 4.28 5.76 -20.34
C MET A 413 3.67 5.44 -21.71
N LEU A 414 3.00 4.29 -21.86
CA LEU A 414 2.32 3.91 -23.09
C LEU A 414 1.30 4.97 -23.53
N SER A 415 0.47 5.44 -22.59
CA SER A 415 -0.56 6.46 -22.84
C SER A 415 -0.02 7.83 -23.26
N VAL A 416 1.24 8.15 -22.92
CA VAL A 416 1.93 9.37 -23.41
C VAL A 416 2.44 9.20 -24.84
N VAL A 417 2.74 7.97 -25.25
CA VAL A 417 3.43 7.65 -26.51
C VAL A 417 2.48 7.23 -27.63
N ASP A 418 1.35 6.60 -27.29
CA ASP A 418 0.21 6.40 -28.21
C ASP A 418 -0.72 7.64 -28.30
N ARG A 419 -0.47 8.63 -27.42
CA ARG A 419 -1.21 9.89 -27.24
C ARG A 419 -2.65 9.73 -26.74
N GLU A 420 -2.93 8.66 -25.98
CA GLU A 420 -4.22 8.44 -25.32
C GLU A 420 -4.40 9.24 -24.03
N TRP A 421 -3.32 9.51 -23.30
CA TRP A 421 -3.29 10.50 -22.21
C TRP A 421 -3.42 11.91 -22.79
N ILE A 422 -4.24 12.75 -22.17
CA ILE A 422 -4.41 14.16 -22.53
C ILE A 422 -4.08 14.99 -21.30
N PRO A 423 -3.12 15.93 -21.36
CA PRO A 423 -2.82 16.84 -20.25
C PRO A 423 -4.05 17.58 -19.74
N SER A 424 -4.17 17.75 -18.42
CA SER A 424 -5.10 18.71 -17.83
C SER A 424 -4.55 20.14 -17.88
N GLU A 425 -5.38 21.13 -17.54
CA GLU A 425 -4.93 22.52 -17.33
C GLU A 425 -3.79 22.61 -16.29
N GLU A 426 -3.77 21.74 -15.26
CA GLU A 426 -2.68 21.72 -14.29
C GLU A 426 -1.41 21.07 -14.87
N ASP A 427 -1.55 20.05 -15.71
CA ASP A 427 -0.41 19.45 -16.41
C ASP A 427 0.25 20.50 -17.33
N ASP A 428 -0.53 21.27 -18.07
CA ASP A 428 -0.05 22.40 -18.88
C ASP A 428 0.60 23.50 -18.02
N ILE A 429 0.02 23.87 -16.87
CA ILE A 429 0.61 24.80 -15.88
C ILE A 429 1.94 24.28 -15.31
N ASN A 430 2.08 22.96 -15.21
CA ASN A 430 3.28 22.25 -14.80
C ASN A 430 4.24 21.95 -15.97
N GLY A 431 3.90 22.31 -17.20
CA GLY A 431 4.71 22.08 -18.41
C GLY A 431 4.72 20.63 -18.93
N LEU A 432 3.89 19.77 -18.37
CA LEU A 432 3.79 18.33 -18.65
C LEU A 432 3.01 18.13 -19.95
N THR A 433 3.74 17.85 -21.04
CA THR A 433 3.21 17.88 -22.40
C THR A 433 3.30 16.52 -23.09
N GLN A 434 2.74 16.40 -24.30
CA GLN A 434 2.91 15.21 -25.14
C GLN A 434 4.34 15.13 -25.69
N GLY A 435 5.13 14.15 -25.25
CA GLY A 435 6.48 13.93 -25.76
C GLY A 435 7.42 13.15 -24.84
N PHE A 436 8.63 12.91 -25.33
CA PHE A 436 9.70 12.16 -24.67
C PHE A 436 10.26 12.85 -23.39
N GLY A 437 10.07 14.16 -23.25
CA GLY A 437 10.36 14.86 -21.98
C GLY A 437 9.51 14.34 -20.82
N THR A 438 8.23 14.11 -21.08
CA THR A 438 7.29 13.60 -20.07
C THR A 438 7.53 12.13 -19.74
N THR A 439 8.02 11.30 -20.67
CA THR A 439 8.45 9.93 -20.34
C THR A 439 9.70 9.91 -19.46
N THR A 440 10.60 10.89 -19.61
CA THR A 440 11.71 11.13 -18.66
C THR A 440 11.22 11.57 -17.28
N MET A 441 10.22 12.46 -17.21
CA MET A 441 9.57 12.85 -15.95
C MET A 441 8.92 11.66 -15.23
N ILE A 442 8.24 10.76 -15.96
CA ILE A 442 7.64 9.55 -15.37
C ILE A 442 8.71 8.63 -14.76
N ILE A 443 9.83 8.42 -15.46
CA ILE A 443 10.92 7.53 -14.99
C ILE A 443 11.65 8.11 -13.78
N ASN A 444 12.21 9.33 -13.87
CA ASN A 444 13.11 9.87 -12.84
C ASN A 444 12.98 11.40 -12.67
N GLY A 445 11.76 11.92 -12.82
CA GLY A 445 11.47 13.35 -12.81
C GLY A 445 11.94 14.12 -11.58
N GLY A 446 11.96 13.47 -10.41
CA GLY A 446 12.43 14.07 -9.15
C GLY A 446 13.93 14.35 -9.09
N VAL A 447 14.73 13.79 -10.01
CA VAL A 447 16.19 13.97 -10.09
C VAL A 447 16.60 14.65 -11.40
N GLU A 448 15.92 14.37 -12.51
CA GLU A 448 16.37 14.80 -13.85
C GLU A 448 15.64 16.03 -14.41
N CYS A 449 14.50 16.43 -13.85
CA CYS A 449 13.59 17.40 -14.47
C CYS A 449 13.33 18.65 -13.59
N GLY A 450 12.71 19.68 -14.17
CA GLY A 450 12.30 20.90 -13.45
C GLY A 450 13.42 21.92 -13.16
N GLY A 451 14.68 21.58 -13.42
CA GLY A 451 15.77 22.55 -13.48
C GLY A 451 15.58 23.57 -14.62
N SER A 452 16.31 24.69 -14.57
CA SER A 452 16.31 25.70 -15.66
C SER A 452 17.03 25.24 -16.93
N GLU A 453 17.84 24.19 -16.84
CA GLU A 453 18.54 23.54 -17.94
C GLU A 453 18.45 22.01 -17.82
N GLU A 454 18.57 21.30 -18.94
CA GLU A 454 18.59 19.83 -18.93
C GLU A 454 19.83 19.31 -18.20
N VAL A 455 19.66 18.35 -17.29
CA VAL A 455 20.79 17.61 -16.69
C VAL A 455 21.44 16.68 -17.73
N GLN A 456 22.61 16.11 -17.41
CA GLN A 456 23.32 15.28 -18.38
C GLN A 456 22.57 13.98 -18.72
N GLN A 457 21.87 13.39 -17.76
CA GLN A 457 21.05 12.19 -17.93
C GLN A 457 19.89 12.44 -18.91
N SER A 458 19.15 13.54 -18.74
CA SER A 458 18.13 13.98 -19.71
C SER A 458 18.71 14.23 -21.10
N LYS A 459 19.85 14.95 -21.21
CA LYS A 459 20.56 15.16 -22.49
C LYS A 459 20.92 13.86 -23.19
N ASN A 460 21.47 12.88 -22.45
CA ASN A 460 21.80 11.56 -22.97
C ASN A 460 20.55 10.86 -23.54
N ARG A 461 19.46 10.78 -22.75
CA ARG A 461 18.18 10.22 -23.20
C ARG A 461 17.69 10.87 -24.50
N ILE A 462 17.73 12.20 -24.58
CA ILE A 462 17.32 12.97 -25.77
C ILE A 462 18.16 12.61 -27.00
N GLU A 463 19.48 12.53 -26.88
CA GLU A 463 20.35 12.17 -28.01
C GLU A 463 20.18 10.70 -28.43
N TYR A 464 20.01 9.78 -27.46
CA TYR A 464 19.74 8.38 -27.76
C TYR A 464 18.38 8.24 -28.48
N TYR A 465 17.33 8.94 -28.02
CA TYR A 465 16.00 8.97 -28.68
C TYR A 465 16.08 9.50 -30.12
N LYS A 466 16.80 10.61 -30.36
CA LYS A 466 17.05 11.14 -31.72
C LYS A 466 17.73 10.11 -32.62
N LYS A 467 18.72 9.37 -32.12
CA LYS A 467 19.45 8.34 -32.87
C LYS A 467 18.54 7.16 -33.23
N PHE A 468 17.81 6.61 -32.26
CA PHE A 468 16.86 5.51 -32.50
C PHE A 468 15.69 5.94 -33.41
N ALA A 469 15.09 7.11 -33.17
CA ALA A 469 14.00 7.64 -34.00
C ALA A 469 14.43 7.81 -35.47
N LYS A 470 15.63 8.34 -35.71
CA LYS A 470 16.23 8.45 -37.05
C LYS A 470 16.45 7.08 -37.70
N LEU A 471 16.89 6.08 -36.94
CA LEU A 471 17.14 4.71 -37.45
C LEU A 471 15.84 4.02 -37.90
N PHE A 472 14.76 4.14 -37.13
CA PHE A 472 13.50 3.44 -37.38
C PHE A 472 12.46 4.23 -38.19
N GLY A 473 12.75 5.50 -38.50
CA GLY A 473 11.88 6.39 -39.27
C GLY A 473 10.70 6.93 -38.46
N VAL A 474 10.91 7.23 -37.17
CA VAL A 474 9.91 7.82 -36.29
C VAL A 474 10.00 9.35 -36.38
N ASP A 475 8.88 10.00 -36.74
CA ASP A 475 8.79 11.46 -36.66
C ASP A 475 8.62 11.91 -35.20
N ILE A 476 9.49 12.86 -34.81
CA ILE A 476 9.57 13.46 -33.47
C ILE A 476 9.56 15.00 -33.56
N SER A 477 9.28 15.58 -34.73
CA SER A 477 9.36 17.03 -34.97
C SER A 477 8.32 17.85 -34.20
N GLY A 478 7.21 17.21 -33.81
CA GLY A 478 6.14 17.78 -32.98
C GLY A 478 6.10 17.21 -31.56
N GLU A 479 7.26 17.03 -30.92
CA GLU A 479 7.38 16.51 -29.54
C GLU A 479 8.30 17.38 -28.69
N VAL A 480 7.93 17.58 -27.42
CA VAL A 480 8.84 18.14 -26.41
C VAL A 480 9.76 17.02 -25.93
N LEU A 481 11.05 17.10 -26.27
CA LEU A 481 12.01 16.03 -26.01
C LEU A 481 12.65 16.07 -24.62
N GLY A 482 12.86 17.26 -24.06
CA GLY A 482 13.48 17.46 -22.74
C GLY A 482 12.48 17.79 -21.65
N CYS A 483 12.93 17.75 -20.38
CA CYS A 483 12.06 17.97 -19.22
C CYS A 483 12.50 19.12 -18.30
N LYS A 484 13.39 20.01 -18.79
CA LYS A 484 13.70 21.27 -18.09
C LYS A 484 12.45 22.13 -17.95
N GLY A 485 12.30 22.80 -16.81
CA GLY A 485 11.13 23.60 -16.45
C GLY A 485 9.85 22.81 -16.13
N MET A 486 9.74 21.52 -16.47
CA MET A 486 8.59 20.69 -16.10
C MET A 486 8.55 20.48 -14.58
N ARG A 487 7.41 20.73 -13.93
CA ARG A 487 7.18 20.39 -12.52
C ARG A 487 6.71 18.95 -12.39
N GLN A 488 6.83 18.40 -11.19
CA GLN A 488 6.34 17.04 -10.89
C GLN A 488 4.82 16.93 -11.12
N PHE A 489 4.36 15.73 -11.49
CA PHE A 489 2.94 15.37 -11.45
C PHE A 489 2.36 15.57 -10.05
N ASP A 490 1.15 16.15 -9.94
CA ASP A 490 0.41 16.28 -8.68
C ASP A 490 -1.02 15.73 -8.78
N ALA A 491 -1.75 15.71 -7.66
CA ALA A 491 -3.08 15.10 -7.54
C ALA A 491 -4.19 15.72 -8.43
N ARG A 492 -3.91 16.82 -9.15
CA ARG A 492 -4.79 17.44 -10.15
C ARG A 492 -4.46 17.04 -11.59
N SER A 493 -3.35 16.33 -11.80
CA SER A 493 -2.98 15.77 -13.12
C SER A 493 -4.09 14.85 -13.64
N SER A 494 -4.31 14.81 -14.95
CA SER A 494 -5.15 13.77 -15.56
C SER A 494 -4.52 12.37 -15.47
N GLY A 495 -3.24 12.26 -15.07
CA GLY A 495 -2.58 11.01 -14.66
C GLY A 495 -2.93 10.53 -13.25
N ALA A 496 -3.58 11.36 -12.41
CA ALA A 496 -3.98 11.02 -11.04
C ALA A 496 -5.26 10.16 -11.01
N ILE A 497 -5.24 9.04 -11.74
CA ILE A 497 -6.34 8.07 -11.76
C ILE A 497 -6.51 7.37 -10.41
N ALA A 498 -7.76 7.14 -10.06
CA ALA A 498 -8.13 6.48 -8.81
C ALA A 498 -8.18 4.95 -9.00
N ILE A 499 -7.16 4.25 -8.50
CA ILE A 499 -6.91 2.81 -8.76
C ILE A 499 -6.50 2.02 -7.51
N TYR A 500 -6.57 2.64 -6.33
CA TYR A 500 -6.32 2.01 -5.04
C TYR A 500 -7.57 2.10 -4.16
N TRP A 501 -7.81 1.13 -3.28
CA TRP A 501 -8.95 1.18 -2.35
C TRP A 501 -8.56 1.82 -1.02
N GLU A 502 -9.45 2.64 -0.47
CA GLU A 502 -9.32 3.27 0.85
C GLU A 502 -10.73 3.45 1.47
N GLU A 503 -10.79 3.66 2.79
CA GLU A 503 -12.03 3.85 3.57
C GLU A 503 -12.97 4.89 2.95
N ASP A 504 -14.24 4.52 2.73
CA ASP A 504 -15.29 5.50 2.44
C ASP A 504 -15.82 6.14 3.72
N TRP A 505 -15.42 7.38 3.95
CA TRP A 505 -15.85 8.23 5.07
C TRP A 505 -17.29 8.78 4.92
N SER A 506 -18.06 8.32 3.92
CA SER A 506 -19.49 8.61 3.82
C SER A 506 -20.28 8.08 5.01
N TRP A 507 -21.42 8.72 5.28
CA TRP A 507 -22.31 8.37 6.38
C TRP A 507 -23.59 7.75 5.83
N ASP A 508 -23.94 6.58 6.35
CA ASP A 508 -25.17 5.86 6.00
C ASP A 508 -26.05 5.74 7.24
N GLY A 509 -27.29 6.24 7.15
CA GLY A 509 -28.23 6.27 8.27
C GLY A 509 -28.96 4.94 8.55
N GLU A 510 -28.90 3.99 7.61
CA GLU A 510 -29.48 2.66 7.76
C GLU A 510 -28.48 1.70 8.45
N ASN A 511 -27.18 1.98 8.33
CA ASN A 511 -26.10 1.17 8.87
C ASN A 511 -25.87 1.33 10.39
N PRO A 512 -25.57 0.24 11.13
CA PRO A 512 -25.19 0.32 12.53
C PRO A 512 -23.98 1.22 12.75
N ASN A 513 -24.10 2.15 13.70
CA ASN A 513 -23.13 3.22 14.04
C ASN A 513 -22.90 4.34 12.99
N GLY A 514 -23.47 4.22 11.78
CA GLY A 514 -23.48 5.28 10.76
C GLY A 514 -22.37 5.24 9.71
N LEU A 515 -21.50 4.22 9.73
CA LEU A 515 -20.44 4.07 8.72
C LEU A 515 -20.97 3.51 7.40
N SER A 516 -20.28 3.80 6.30
CA SER A 516 -20.55 3.24 4.96
C SER A 516 -20.33 1.72 4.88
N TYR A 517 -19.33 1.22 5.63
CA TYR A 517 -18.73 -0.11 5.52
C TYR A 517 -18.20 -0.46 4.12
N LYS A 518 -17.87 0.55 3.31
CA LYS A 518 -17.43 0.43 1.92
C LYS A 518 -16.04 1.03 1.76
N CYS A 519 -15.26 0.52 0.81
CA CYS A 519 -14.09 1.24 0.31
C CYS A 519 -14.44 2.03 -0.97
N GLN A 520 -13.65 3.06 -1.26
CA GLN A 520 -13.76 3.93 -2.43
C GLN A 520 -12.41 4.01 -3.18
N PRO A 521 -12.41 4.32 -4.49
CA PRO A 521 -11.18 4.39 -5.27
C PRO A 521 -10.46 5.73 -5.05
N VAL A 522 -9.18 5.68 -4.71
CA VAL A 522 -8.28 6.83 -4.50
C VAL A 522 -7.05 6.79 -5.42
N SER A 523 -6.44 7.96 -5.64
CA SER A 523 -5.29 8.17 -6.55
C SER A 523 -3.93 8.30 -5.86
N TYR A 524 -3.87 7.98 -4.56
CA TYR A 524 -2.62 7.72 -3.84
C TYR A 524 -2.50 6.23 -3.54
N GLN A 525 -1.28 5.73 -3.39
CA GLN A 525 -1.05 4.30 -3.19
C GLN A 525 -1.52 3.84 -1.79
N THR A 526 -2.17 2.68 -1.75
CA THR A 526 -2.53 1.95 -0.53
C THR A 526 -2.15 0.47 -0.69
N PRO A 527 -2.32 -0.39 0.34
CA PRO A 527 -2.15 -1.84 0.20
C PRO A 527 -3.09 -2.55 -0.78
N TYR A 528 -4.12 -1.85 -1.30
CA TYR A 528 -5.24 -2.46 -1.98
C TYR A 528 -5.43 -1.84 -3.37
N SER A 529 -5.46 -2.63 -4.44
CA SER A 529 -5.63 -2.15 -5.81
C SER A 529 -7.02 -2.47 -6.38
N ALA A 530 -7.60 -1.50 -7.10
CA ALA A 530 -8.79 -1.69 -7.93
C ALA A 530 -8.55 -2.60 -9.16
N PHE A 531 -7.35 -3.15 -9.32
CA PHE A 531 -6.96 -4.08 -10.39
C PHE A 531 -6.56 -5.47 -9.88
N VAL A 532 -6.63 -5.73 -8.57
CA VAL A 532 -6.39 -7.06 -7.97
C VAL A 532 -7.72 -7.57 -7.42
N GLU A 533 -8.10 -8.80 -7.80
CA GLU A 533 -9.38 -9.38 -7.38
C GLU A 533 -9.40 -9.65 -5.88
N GLY A 534 -10.50 -9.27 -5.21
CA GLY A 534 -10.64 -9.41 -3.76
C GLY A 534 -10.02 -8.30 -2.92
N ASP A 535 -9.24 -7.37 -3.50
CA ASP A 535 -8.63 -6.26 -2.75
C ASP A 535 -9.67 -5.29 -2.18
N TYR A 536 -10.85 -5.18 -2.79
CA TYR A 536 -11.97 -4.45 -2.19
C TYR A 536 -12.41 -5.09 -0.87
N MET A 537 -12.53 -6.42 -0.84
CA MET A 537 -12.83 -7.17 0.37
C MET A 537 -11.68 -7.09 1.40
N ARG A 538 -10.41 -7.12 0.97
CA ARG A 538 -9.25 -6.93 1.87
C ARG A 538 -9.29 -5.54 2.51
N CYS A 539 -9.57 -4.50 1.72
CA CYS A 539 -9.77 -3.12 2.21
C CYS A 539 -10.91 -3.04 3.23
N VAL A 540 -12.10 -3.56 2.93
CA VAL A 540 -13.25 -3.49 3.84
C VAL A 540 -12.98 -4.24 5.16
N LYS A 541 -12.26 -5.37 5.14
CA LYS A 541 -11.84 -6.10 6.34
C LYS A 541 -10.78 -5.39 7.19
N ASP A 542 -9.88 -4.61 6.58
CA ASP A 542 -8.83 -3.84 7.28
C ASP A 542 -9.36 -2.55 7.90
N LYS A 543 -10.23 -1.83 7.17
CA LYS A 543 -10.73 -0.51 7.58
C LYS A 543 -11.90 -0.57 8.56
N PHE A 544 -12.70 -1.63 8.54
CA PHE A 544 -13.91 -1.74 9.36
C PHE A 544 -13.96 -3.00 10.22
N ASN A 545 -14.55 -2.90 11.42
CA ASN A 545 -14.82 -4.05 12.28
C ASN A 545 -16.01 -4.86 11.74
N VAL A 546 -15.76 -5.74 10.76
CA VAL A 546 -16.79 -6.48 10.03
C VAL A 546 -16.57 -8.00 10.05
N VAL A 547 -17.67 -8.74 9.97
CA VAL A 547 -17.69 -10.18 9.65
C VAL A 547 -18.45 -10.35 8.35
N ILE A 548 -17.73 -10.77 7.31
CA ILE A 548 -18.33 -11.02 5.99
C ILE A 548 -18.89 -12.46 5.98
N LYS A 549 -20.17 -12.57 5.70
CA LYS A 549 -20.95 -13.80 5.57
C LYS A 549 -21.31 -14.06 4.12
N ASP A 550 -21.74 -15.26 3.77
CA ASP A 550 -22.51 -15.50 2.54
C ASP A 550 -23.98 -15.07 2.70
N ASP A 551 -24.75 -15.25 1.63
CA ASP A 551 -26.16 -14.86 1.55
C ASP A 551 -27.07 -15.74 2.43
N ASP A 552 -26.63 -16.95 2.77
CA ASP A 552 -27.29 -17.86 3.72
C ASP A 552 -26.96 -17.51 5.19
N GLY A 553 -26.14 -16.47 5.42
CA GLY A 553 -25.79 -15.97 6.75
C GLY A 553 -24.66 -16.74 7.46
N ASN A 554 -23.99 -17.64 6.76
CA ASN A 554 -22.86 -18.42 7.26
C ASN A 554 -21.54 -17.68 6.97
N ILE A 555 -20.48 -17.97 7.74
CA ILE A 555 -19.15 -17.36 7.50
C ILE A 555 -18.40 -18.27 6.50
N PRO A 556 -17.91 -17.76 5.34
CA PRO A 556 -17.11 -18.54 4.39
C PRO A 556 -15.79 -19.02 5.01
N PRO A 557 -15.14 -20.06 4.44
CA PRO A 557 -13.89 -20.55 4.99
C PRO A 557 -12.75 -19.55 4.74
N VAL A 558 -11.65 -19.72 5.48
CA VAL A 558 -10.40 -19.00 5.27
C VAL A 558 -9.33 -20.01 4.91
N ALA A 559 -8.79 -19.92 3.70
CA ALA A 559 -7.55 -20.61 3.36
C ALA A 559 -6.38 -19.95 4.12
N ASP A 560 -5.41 -20.78 4.48
CA ASP A 560 -4.11 -20.40 5.04
C ASP A 560 -3.13 -21.43 4.44
N ALA A 561 -2.25 -20.99 3.54
CA ALA A 561 -1.30 -21.83 2.81
C ALA A 561 0.03 -22.04 3.58
N GLY A 562 0.18 -21.40 4.74
CA GLY A 562 1.46 -21.29 5.45
C GLY A 562 2.43 -20.28 4.81
N GLU A 563 3.49 -19.97 5.54
CA GLU A 563 4.57 -19.07 5.10
C GLU A 563 5.32 -19.60 3.86
N ASP A 564 5.92 -18.70 3.08
CA ASP A 564 6.85 -19.06 2.00
C ASP A 564 7.98 -19.97 2.51
N LYS A 565 8.29 -21.04 1.76
CA LYS A 565 9.40 -21.95 2.09
C LYS A 565 10.61 -21.70 1.21
N ARG A 566 11.81 -21.83 1.79
CA ARG A 566 13.10 -21.87 1.08
C ARG A 566 13.76 -23.21 1.40
N VAL A 567 14.21 -23.93 0.37
CA VAL A 567 14.90 -25.22 0.50
C VAL A 567 16.10 -25.27 -0.44
N MET A 568 17.11 -26.08 -0.09
CA MET A 568 18.21 -26.43 -0.99
C MET A 568 17.94 -27.80 -1.60
N ALA A 569 18.04 -27.92 -2.93
CA ALA A 569 17.91 -29.19 -3.60
C ALA A 569 19.04 -30.16 -3.21
N ASN A 570 18.73 -31.46 -3.21
CA ASN A 570 19.70 -32.52 -3.00
C ASN A 570 20.63 -32.71 -4.22
N GLU A 571 21.82 -33.28 -4.00
CA GLU A 571 22.80 -33.52 -5.07
C GLU A 571 22.36 -34.61 -6.05
N ASN A 572 21.93 -35.77 -5.52
CA ASN A 572 21.74 -37.02 -6.29
C ASN A 572 20.38 -37.70 -6.08
N THR A 573 19.58 -37.23 -5.11
CA THR A 573 18.25 -37.75 -4.77
C THR A 573 17.18 -36.67 -4.95
N PRO A 574 15.89 -37.01 -5.07
CA PRO A 574 14.83 -36.04 -4.86
C PRO A 574 14.84 -35.49 -3.43
N LEU A 575 14.19 -34.35 -3.22
CA LEU A 575 13.84 -33.80 -1.91
C LEU A 575 12.31 -33.71 -1.81
N ASP A 576 11.74 -34.25 -0.74
CA ASP A 576 10.31 -34.18 -0.45
C ASP A 576 10.03 -32.99 0.49
N VAL A 577 9.25 -32.01 0.04
CA VAL A 577 8.92 -30.79 0.79
C VAL A 577 7.42 -30.76 1.12
N MET A 578 7.08 -30.55 2.40
CA MET A 578 5.69 -30.46 2.84
C MET A 578 5.17 -29.02 2.79
N LEU A 579 4.07 -28.80 2.06
CA LEU A 579 3.23 -27.61 2.14
C LEU A 579 2.12 -27.88 3.15
N ASN A 580 1.87 -26.99 4.11
CA ASN A 580 0.91 -27.24 5.19
C ASN A 580 -0.17 -26.17 5.28
N GLY A 581 -1.40 -26.54 4.91
CA GLY A 581 -2.59 -25.70 4.99
C GLY A 581 -3.46 -25.95 6.21
N SER A 582 -2.98 -26.69 7.22
CA SER A 582 -3.77 -27.10 8.40
C SER A 582 -4.32 -25.95 9.24
N ASN A 583 -3.78 -24.75 9.07
CA ASN A 583 -4.25 -23.54 9.73
C ASN A 583 -5.54 -22.98 9.12
N SER A 584 -5.95 -23.47 7.94
CA SER A 584 -7.19 -23.08 7.25
C SER A 584 -8.43 -23.34 8.12
N LYS A 585 -9.42 -22.44 8.05
CA LYS A 585 -10.52 -22.36 9.03
C LYS A 585 -11.88 -22.52 8.36
N ALA A 586 -12.60 -23.57 8.77
CA ALA A 586 -14.05 -23.65 8.61
C ALA A 586 -14.76 -22.90 9.75
N PHE A 587 -15.98 -22.42 9.49
CA PHE A 587 -16.80 -21.72 10.47
C PHE A 587 -18.23 -22.29 10.49
N GLY A 588 -18.82 -22.40 11.68
CA GLY A 588 -20.10 -23.07 11.92
C GLY A 588 -19.93 -24.49 12.45
N GLU A 589 -20.86 -24.95 13.28
CA GLU A 589 -20.82 -26.30 13.88
C GLU A 589 -20.94 -27.39 12.80
N GLY A 590 -20.06 -28.39 12.84
CA GLY A 590 -20.07 -29.52 11.90
C GLY A 590 -19.46 -29.24 10.51
N ASN A 591 -19.02 -28.02 10.24
CA ASN A 591 -18.38 -27.68 8.96
C ASN A 591 -16.91 -28.15 8.92
N THR A 592 -16.53 -28.78 7.81
CA THR A 592 -15.17 -29.29 7.53
C THR A 592 -14.68 -28.75 6.19
N LEU A 593 -13.36 -28.76 5.99
CA LEU A 593 -12.72 -28.34 4.73
C LEU A 593 -12.33 -29.56 3.88
N ALA A 594 -12.65 -29.50 2.60
CA ALA A 594 -11.88 -30.15 1.54
C ALA A 594 -10.76 -29.20 1.09
N TYR A 595 -9.63 -29.77 0.65
CA TYR A 595 -8.44 -29.04 0.21
C TYR A 595 -8.17 -29.35 -1.27
N GLN A 596 -7.60 -28.39 -1.99
CA GLN A 596 -7.05 -28.58 -3.32
C GLN A 596 -5.87 -27.62 -3.54
N TRP A 597 -4.66 -28.15 -3.43
CA TRP A 597 -3.43 -27.49 -3.84
C TRP A 597 -3.31 -27.47 -5.36
N THR A 598 -2.82 -26.37 -5.91
CA THR A 598 -2.54 -26.19 -7.35
C THR A 598 -1.20 -25.49 -7.50
N MET A 599 -0.32 -26.02 -8.34
CA MET A 599 0.93 -25.33 -8.70
C MET A 599 0.65 -24.34 -9.84
N ILE A 600 1.08 -23.10 -9.70
CA ILE A 600 0.76 -21.99 -10.62
C ILE A 600 1.63 -22.08 -11.89
N ASP A 601 2.91 -22.43 -11.73
CA ASP A 601 3.87 -22.52 -12.84
C ASP A 601 3.81 -23.90 -13.53
N ALA A 602 2.92 -24.03 -14.51
CA ALA A 602 2.66 -25.26 -15.28
C ALA A 602 3.85 -25.83 -16.09
N ASN A 603 5.01 -25.14 -16.11
CA ASN A 603 6.26 -25.57 -16.76
C ASN A 603 7.34 -25.98 -15.74
N SER A 604 6.95 -26.37 -14.53
CA SER A 604 7.89 -26.87 -13.52
C SER A 604 8.42 -28.28 -13.85
N ASP A 605 9.54 -28.62 -13.22
CA ASP A 605 10.10 -29.96 -13.11
C ASP A 605 9.83 -30.60 -11.73
N LEU A 606 8.89 -30.03 -10.98
CA LEU A 606 8.43 -30.51 -9.67
C LEU A 606 7.25 -31.47 -9.82
N GLN A 607 7.06 -32.38 -8.86
CA GLN A 607 5.84 -33.20 -8.78
C GLN A 607 5.05 -32.84 -7.52
N LEU A 608 3.74 -32.62 -7.65
CA LEU A 608 2.83 -32.44 -6.52
C LEU A 608 2.09 -33.76 -6.24
N GLN A 609 2.13 -34.19 -4.97
CA GLN A 609 1.42 -35.35 -4.43
C GLN A 609 0.56 -34.91 -3.25
N ASP A 610 -0.45 -35.71 -2.91
CA ASP A 610 -1.40 -35.43 -1.82
C ASP A 610 -2.10 -34.06 -1.94
N ASP A 611 -2.33 -33.63 -3.19
CA ASP A 611 -2.92 -32.34 -3.59
C ASP A 611 -4.28 -32.02 -2.93
N LYS A 612 -5.00 -33.05 -2.46
CA LYS A 612 -6.32 -32.93 -1.83
C LYS A 612 -6.32 -33.07 -0.31
N GLN A 613 -5.14 -33.10 0.30
CA GLN A 613 -4.98 -33.15 1.75
C GLN A 613 -4.61 -31.76 2.31
N ALA A 614 -4.77 -31.58 3.62
CA ALA A 614 -4.32 -30.36 4.30
C ALA A 614 -2.81 -30.16 4.18
N ILE A 615 -2.05 -31.26 4.21
CA ILE A 615 -0.60 -31.29 3.93
C ILE A 615 -0.40 -31.95 2.58
N ALA A 616 0.17 -31.21 1.61
CA ALA A 616 0.54 -31.74 0.31
C ALA A 616 2.07 -31.81 0.17
N LYS A 617 2.54 -32.70 -0.70
CA LYS A 617 3.97 -33.01 -0.84
C LYS A 617 4.49 -32.60 -2.21
N VAL A 618 5.51 -31.74 -2.23
CA VAL A 618 6.24 -31.34 -3.43
C VAL A 618 7.53 -32.13 -3.52
N ILE A 619 7.69 -32.92 -4.57
CA ILE A 619 8.95 -33.61 -4.89
C ILE A 619 9.78 -32.70 -5.79
N VAL A 620 10.92 -32.26 -5.25
CA VAL A 620 11.93 -31.46 -5.94
C VAL A 620 12.99 -32.42 -6.53
N PRO A 621 13.32 -32.37 -7.83
CA PRO A 621 14.38 -33.18 -8.41
C PRO A 621 15.77 -32.68 -7.95
N PRO A 622 16.80 -33.54 -7.94
CA PRO A 622 18.16 -33.13 -7.59
C PRO A 622 18.69 -32.02 -8.52
N ARG A 623 19.47 -31.08 -7.97
CA ARG A 623 20.07 -29.94 -8.71
C ARG A 623 21.46 -29.62 -8.17
N THR A 624 22.51 -29.79 -8.97
CA THR A 624 23.89 -29.46 -8.58
C THR A 624 24.43 -28.17 -9.21
N THR A 625 23.70 -27.60 -10.17
CA THR A 625 24.04 -26.33 -10.83
C THR A 625 22.76 -25.63 -11.27
N GLY A 626 22.67 -24.31 -11.08
CA GLY A 626 21.54 -23.51 -11.56
C GLY A 626 21.43 -22.17 -10.84
N GLU A 627 20.32 -21.49 -11.07
CA GLU A 627 19.86 -20.30 -10.34
C GLU A 627 18.76 -20.71 -9.35
N THR A 628 18.52 -19.90 -8.32
CA THR A 628 17.50 -20.17 -7.29
C THR A 628 16.10 -19.89 -7.84
N LYS A 629 15.31 -20.94 -8.01
CA LYS A 629 13.98 -20.85 -8.65
C LYS A 629 12.87 -20.64 -7.64
N SER A 630 11.95 -19.73 -7.94
CA SER A 630 10.65 -19.61 -7.25
C SER A 630 9.61 -20.48 -7.97
N TYR A 631 8.73 -21.13 -7.20
CA TYR A 631 7.58 -21.88 -7.70
C TYR A 631 6.34 -21.49 -6.90
N GLY A 632 5.33 -20.92 -7.57
CA GLY A 632 4.08 -20.50 -6.91
C GLY A 632 3.12 -21.67 -6.69
N PHE A 633 2.51 -21.72 -5.50
CA PHE A 633 1.44 -22.64 -5.13
C PHE A 633 0.21 -21.87 -4.63
N GLN A 634 -0.98 -22.34 -5.00
CA GLN A 634 -2.26 -21.86 -4.48
C GLN A 634 -2.95 -23.00 -3.75
N LEU A 635 -3.35 -22.74 -2.49
CA LEU A 635 -4.29 -23.58 -1.77
C LEU A 635 -5.71 -23.07 -2.01
N ARG A 636 -6.60 -23.95 -2.45
CA ARG A 636 -8.05 -23.78 -2.35
C ARG A 636 -8.58 -24.62 -1.20
N VAL A 637 -9.39 -24.01 -0.34
CA VAL A 637 -10.23 -24.75 0.62
C VAL A 637 -11.70 -24.53 0.30
N THR A 638 -12.45 -25.63 0.30
CA THR A 638 -13.88 -25.66 -0.03
C THR A 638 -14.61 -26.37 1.09
N ASP A 639 -15.62 -25.75 1.70
CA ASP A 639 -16.32 -26.36 2.82
C ASP A 639 -17.52 -27.24 2.43
N THR A 640 -18.15 -27.83 3.45
CA THR A 640 -19.37 -28.67 3.36
C THR A 640 -20.55 -28.06 2.59
N HIS A 641 -20.59 -26.74 2.43
CA HIS A 641 -21.64 -26.04 1.68
C HIS A 641 -21.18 -25.63 0.27
N GLY A 642 -19.97 -26.05 -0.16
CA GLY A 642 -19.40 -25.74 -1.48
C GLY A 642 -18.81 -24.32 -1.58
N ARG A 643 -18.57 -23.66 -0.45
CA ARG A 643 -18.06 -22.28 -0.40
C ARG A 643 -16.53 -22.31 -0.37
N GLU A 644 -15.89 -21.45 -1.17
CA GLU A 644 -14.46 -21.53 -1.43
C GLU A 644 -13.66 -20.33 -0.90
N SER A 645 -12.40 -20.59 -0.57
CA SER A 645 -11.40 -19.60 -0.18
C SER A 645 -10.05 -19.96 -0.80
N LEU A 646 -9.24 -18.96 -1.12
CA LEU A 646 -7.94 -19.10 -1.77
C LEU A 646 -6.85 -18.41 -0.94
N ASP A 647 -5.70 -19.05 -0.86
CA ASP A 647 -4.46 -18.46 -0.35
C ASP A 647 -3.26 -18.97 -1.16
N GLY A 648 -2.12 -18.28 -1.09
CA GLY A 648 -0.95 -18.57 -1.92
C GLY A 648 0.36 -18.54 -1.12
N MET A 649 1.31 -19.38 -1.53
CA MET A 649 2.66 -19.43 -0.96
C MET A 649 3.67 -19.85 -2.03
N ASN A 650 4.95 -19.53 -1.83
CA ASN A 650 6.02 -19.94 -2.73
C ASN A 650 6.95 -20.97 -2.11
N LEU A 651 7.42 -21.88 -2.96
CA LEU A 651 8.60 -22.68 -2.68
C LEU A 651 9.79 -22.12 -3.47
N LEU A 652 10.80 -21.63 -2.76
CA LEU A 652 12.09 -21.26 -3.32
C LEU A 652 13.05 -22.45 -3.25
N VAL A 653 13.60 -22.85 -4.39
CA VAL A 653 14.54 -23.98 -4.50
C VAL A 653 15.91 -23.47 -4.94
N GLU A 654 16.87 -23.52 -4.02
CA GLU A 654 18.28 -23.25 -4.29
C GLU A 654 18.98 -24.51 -4.83
N PRO A 655 20.00 -24.40 -5.70
CA PRO A 655 20.80 -25.56 -6.10
C PRO A 655 21.68 -26.07 -4.94
N TYR A 656 21.99 -27.37 -4.94
CA TYR A 656 22.94 -27.98 -4.01
C TYR A 656 24.30 -27.27 -4.06
N ASN A 657 24.78 -26.80 -2.92
CA ASN A 657 26.01 -26.01 -2.82
C ASN A 657 27.21 -26.74 -2.18
N GLY A 658 27.05 -28.02 -1.83
CA GLY A 658 28.07 -28.82 -1.15
C GLY A 658 27.94 -28.90 0.38
N SER A 659 26.91 -28.29 0.99
CA SER A 659 26.67 -28.32 2.45
C SER A 659 25.23 -28.74 2.78
N SER A 660 25.02 -30.03 3.04
CA SER A 660 23.78 -30.54 3.63
C SER A 660 23.75 -30.25 5.13
N ASN A 661 23.35 -29.03 5.49
CA ASN A 661 23.11 -28.67 6.88
C ASN A 661 21.86 -29.42 7.37
N ILE A 662 21.98 -30.18 8.46
CA ILE A 662 20.81 -30.77 9.13
C ILE A 662 20.10 -29.63 9.86
N GLU A 663 18.92 -29.24 9.41
CA GLU A 663 18.13 -28.21 10.06
C GLU A 663 17.30 -28.85 11.17
N VAL A 664 17.60 -28.48 12.40
CA VAL A 664 16.89 -28.92 13.60
C VAL A 664 16.43 -27.70 14.39
N SER A 665 15.17 -27.73 14.81
CA SER A 665 14.54 -26.73 15.66
C SER A 665 14.01 -27.37 16.94
N LEU A 666 13.78 -26.51 17.94
CA LEU A 666 13.00 -26.81 19.12
C LEU A 666 11.86 -25.78 19.16
N ALA A 667 10.67 -26.18 19.59
CA ALA A 667 9.58 -25.24 19.83
C ALA A 667 10.03 -24.11 20.78
N GLY A 668 9.54 -22.88 20.56
CA GLY A 668 10.05 -21.65 21.21
C GLY A 668 10.04 -21.66 22.74
N ASP A 669 10.76 -20.70 23.34
CA ASP A 669 11.08 -20.66 24.78
C ASP A 669 9.86 -20.82 25.71
N ASP A 670 10.04 -21.62 26.77
CA ASP A 670 8.98 -21.98 27.71
C ASP A 670 9.11 -21.28 29.07
N VAL A 671 8.01 -21.24 29.81
CA VAL A 671 7.95 -20.75 31.20
C VAL A 671 7.23 -21.79 32.06
N VAL A 672 7.90 -22.27 33.11
CA VAL A 672 7.40 -23.36 33.99
C VAL A 672 7.58 -23.00 35.47
N VAL A 673 6.90 -23.72 36.36
CA VAL A 673 7.10 -23.61 37.82
C VAL A 673 7.86 -24.82 38.41
N PRO A 674 8.43 -24.71 39.63
CA PRO A 674 8.97 -25.85 40.35
C PRO A 674 7.99 -27.04 40.44
N GLY A 675 8.46 -28.23 40.10
CA GLY A 675 7.68 -29.46 40.08
C GLY A 675 6.81 -29.68 38.83
N GLU A 676 6.78 -28.75 37.88
CA GLU A 676 6.07 -28.92 36.60
C GLU A 676 6.90 -29.72 35.60
N GLU A 677 6.29 -30.70 34.92
CA GLU A 677 6.95 -31.51 33.89
C GLU A 677 6.75 -30.87 32.50
N LEU A 678 7.85 -30.71 31.77
CA LEU A 678 7.89 -30.19 30.41
C LEU A 678 8.51 -31.22 29.47
N SER A 679 7.78 -31.60 28.43
CA SER A 679 8.29 -32.42 27.33
C SER A 679 8.69 -31.55 26.14
N ILE A 680 9.89 -31.77 25.62
CA ILE A 680 10.51 -31.03 24.52
C ILE A 680 10.80 -32.04 23.41
N ALA A 681 10.24 -31.81 22.22
CA ALA A 681 10.52 -32.60 21.03
C ALA A 681 11.43 -31.83 20.07
N ALA A 682 12.25 -32.57 19.33
CA ALA A 682 13.02 -32.09 18.20
C ALA A 682 12.16 -32.10 16.94
N GLU A 683 12.13 -30.98 16.22
CA GLU A 683 11.67 -30.92 14.84
C GLU A 683 12.93 -30.94 13.96
N VAL A 684 13.00 -31.87 13.00
CA VAL A 684 14.12 -32.00 12.07
C VAL A 684 13.59 -31.90 10.65
N GLU A 685 14.06 -30.91 9.91
CA GLU A 685 13.79 -30.78 8.48
C GLU A 685 15.00 -31.29 7.66
N ASN A 686 14.74 -31.65 6.40
CA ASN A 686 15.77 -31.98 5.40
C ASN A 686 16.66 -33.22 5.70
N ALA A 687 16.29 -34.11 6.62
CA ALA A 687 17.05 -35.34 6.93
C ALA A 687 16.18 -36.59 7.20
N ASP A 688 16.76 -37.77 7.02
CA ASP A 688 16.11 -39.09 7.23
C ASP A 688 16.23 -39.53 8.70
N ILE A 689 15.13 -39.37 9.45
CA ILE A 689 15.15 -39.43 10.92
C ILE A 689 15.63 -40.78 11.50
N ASP A 690 15.37 -41.89 10.79
CA ASP A 690 15.80 -43.24 11.22
C ASP A 690 17.33 -43.44 11.16
N LYS A 691 18.08 -42.50 10.58
CA LYS A 691 19.54 -42.50 10.49
C LYS A 691 20.22 -41.48 11.41
N LEU A 692 19.45 -40.72 12.19
CA LEU A 692 19.97 -39.62 13.00
C LEU A 692 20.34 -40.06 14.41
N THR A 693 21.43 -39.49 14.92
CA THR A 693 21.89 -39.60 16.30
C THR A 693 21.61 -38.29 17.02
N PHE A 694 20.76 -38.34 18.06
CA PHE A 694 20.36 -37.19 18.86
C PHE A 694 21.17 -37.14 20.16
N ALA A 695 21.82 -36.01 20.42
CA ALA A 695 22.61 -35.74 21.62
C ALA A 695 22.06 -34.51 22.35
N TRP A 696 21.30 -34.76 23.42
CA TRP A 696 20.72 -33.73 24.28
C TRP A 696 21.69 -33.31 25.39
N ILE A 697 21.74 -32.02 25.71
CA ILE A 697 22.53 -31.46 26.82
C ILE A 697 21.72 -30.38 27.53
N ALA A 698 21.48 -30.55 28.84
CA ALA A 698 20.82 -29.53 29.67
C ALA A 698 21.85 -28.74 30.52
N THR A 699 21.40 -27.60 31.06
CA THR A 699 22.19 -26.80 32.00
C THR A 699 22.61 -27.62 33.22
N LYS A 700 23.89 -27.50 33.60
CA LYS A 700 24.54 -28.36 34.60
C LYS A 700 23.82 -28.36 35.95
N GLY A 701 23.24 -29.50 36.32
CA GLY A 701 22.48 -29.69 37.56
C GLY A 701 20.96 -29.81 37.36
N VAL A 702 20.49 -29.75 36.11
CA VAL A 702 19.13 -30.12 35.72
C VAL A 702 19.14 -31.55 35.19
N ASP A 703 18.40 -32.45 35.84
CA ASP A 703 18.19 -33.81 35.36
C ASP A 703 17.02 -33.85 34.36
N TYR A 704 17.12 -34.72 33.36
CA TYR A 704 16.09 -34.94 32.34
C TYR A 704 16.10 -36.42 31.91
N THR A 705 14.97 -36.88 31.37
CA THR A 705 14.81 -38.23 30.80
C THR A 705 14.65 -38.14 29.29
N VAL A 706 15.43 -38.93 28.54
CA VAL A 706 15.24 -39.09 27.09
C VAL A 706 14.18 -40.16 26.85
N ALA A 707 13.22 -39.91 25.97
CA ALA A 707 12.18 -40.88 25.62
C ALA A 707 12.73 -42.05 24.76
N ASP A 708 11.95 -43.13 24.66
CA ASP A 708 12.33 -44.30 23.84
C ASP A 708 12.53 -43.95 22.35
N ASP A 709 11.88 -42.88 21.86
CA ASP A 709 12.06 -42.34 20.51
C ASP A 709 13.38 -41.58 20.31
N LYS A 710 14.04 -41.13 21.39
CA LYS A 710 15.22 -40.22 21.42
C LYS A 710 15.01 -38.83 20.83
N HIS A 711 13.92 -38.61 20.11
CA HIS A 711 13.52 -37.34 19.50
C HIS A 711 12.88 -36.38 20.51
N SER A 712 12.56 -36.86 21.71
CA SER A 712 12.05 -36.04 22.80
C SER A 712 12.77 -36.28 24.15
N ILE A 713 12.77 -35.24 24.98
CA ILE A 713 13.14 -35.31 26.39
C ILE A 713 12.00 -34.78 27.27
N THR A 714 11.92 -35.27 28.51
CA THR A 714 11.08 -34.69 29.56
C THR A 714 11.96 -34.26 30.73
N LEU A 715 11.74 -33.05 31.23
CA LEU A 715 12.42 -32.49 32.40
C LEU A 715 11.40 -31.92 33.38
N THR A 716 11.75 -31.90 34.67
CA THR A 716 10.92 -31.29 35.72
C THR A 716 11.53 -29.96 36.14
N GLY A 717 10.71 -28.92 36.28
CA GLY A 717 11.14 -27.61 36.77
C GLY A 717 11.81 -27.73 38.16
N PRO A 718 13.11 -27.41 38.32
CA PRO A 718 13.79 -27.52 39.61
C PRO A 718 13.30 -26.48 40.62
N GLU A 719 13.40 -26.84 41.90
CA GLU A 719 13.15 -25.94 43.03
C GLU A 719 14.05 -24.71 42.99
N THR A 720 13.45 -23.52 42.93
CA THR A 720 14.18 -22.24 42.88
C THR A 720 13.49 -21.14 43.68
N SER A 721 14.29 -20.30 44.34
CA SER A 721 13.82 -19.14 45.11
C SER A 721 13.76 -17.83 44.29
N SER A 722 14.14 -17.88 43.01
CA SER A 722 14.20 -16.75 42.09
C SER A 722 14.04 -17.25 40.65
N SER A 723 13.76 -16.35 39.70
CA SER A 723 13.72 -16.76 38.29
C SER A 723 15.05 -17.41 37.88
N LEU A 724 14.98 -18.62 37.32
CA LEU A 724 16.12 -19.38 36.81
C LEU A 724 15.92 -19.62 35.32
N ASP A 725 16.95 -19.41 34.51
CA ASP A 725 16.96 -19.80 33.10
C ASP A 725 17.69 -21.14 32.94
N ILE A 726 17.08 -22.06 32.21
CA ILE A 726 17.65 -23.36 31.85
C ILE A 726 17.80 -23.37 30.33
N GLN A 727 19.06 -23.36 29.89
CA GLN A 727 19.39 -23.67 28.50
C GLN A 727 19.35 -25.19 28.28
N VAL A 728 18.63 -25.62 27.24
CA VAL A 728 18.67 -26.98 26.68
C VAL A 728 19.24 -26.87 25.27
N CYS A 729 20.29 -27.64 24.99
CA CYS A 729 20.89 -27.78 23.68
C CYS A 729 20.59 -29.16 23.11
N LEU A 730 20.42 -29.22 21.79
CA LEU A 730 20.36 -30.46 21.02
C LEU A 730 21.40 -30.39 19.90
N GLU A 731 22.18 -31.45 19.76
CA GLU A 731 23.06 -31.73 18.62
C GLU A 731 22.53 -32.98 17.89
N VAL A 732 22.37 -32.89 16.57
CA VAL A 732 21.89 -33.98 15.72
C VAL A 732 22.97 -34.31 14.70
N THR A 733 23.30 -35.58 14.50
CA THR A 733 24.33 -36.03 13.55
C THR A 733 23.81 -37.20 12.70
N ASP A 734 24.06 -37.19 11.39
CA ASP A 734 23.63 -38.26 10.47
C ASP A 734 24.66 -39.40 10.32
N ASP A 735 24.35 -40.38 9.45
CA ASP A 735 25.21 -41.52 9.16
C ASP A 735 26.47 -41.19 8.32
N GLN A 736 26.61 -39.93 7.90
CA GLN A 736 27.73 -39.39 7.13
C GLN A 736 28.61 -38.43 7.94
N GLY A 737 28.14 -37.99 9.12
CA GLY A 737 28.83 -37.06 10.01
C GLY A 737 28.49 -35.59 9.79
N ASN A 738 27.44 -35.27 9.02
CA ASN A 738 26.88 -33.91 8.99
C ASN A 738 26.20 -33.61 10.32
N GLN A 739 26.17 -32.33 10.72
CA GLN A 739 25.65 -31.93 12.04
C GLN A 739 24.65 -30.78 11.96
N GLY A 740 23.62 -30.86 12.79
CA GLY A 740 22.65 -29.80 13.09
C GLY A 740 22.66 -29.50 14.59
N ASN A 741 22.30 -28.29 14.99
CA ASN A 741 22.15 -27.94 16.40
C ASN A 741 21.01 -26.95 16.64
N ALA A 742 20.36 -27.11 17.80
CA ALA A 742 19.30 -26.25 18.29
C ALA A 742 19.53 -25.89 19.76
N THR A 743 18.89 -24.81 20.22
CA THR A 743 18.92 -24.37 21.61
C THR A 743 17.57 -23.77 21.99
N LYS A 744 17.09 -24.10 23.19
CA LYS A 744 15.87 -23.57 23.81
C LYS A 744 16.18 -23.02 25.19
N HIS A 745 15.58 -21.89 25.55
CA HIS A 745 15.59 -21.36 26.91
C HIS A 745 14.28 -21.68 27.63
N ILE A 746 14.37 -21.90 28.94
CA ILE A 746 13.24 -22.31 29.78
C ILE A 746 13.32 -21.53 31.08
N THR A 747 12.40 -20.59 31.28
CA THR A 747 12.38 -19.77 32.49
C THR A 747 11.57 -20.48 33.58
N VAL A 748 12.25 -21.02 34.58
CA VAL A 748 11.61 -21.52 35.80
C VAL A 748 11.28 -20.32 36.69
N GLN A 749 9.99 -20.03 36.85
CA GLN A 749 9.50 -18.99 37.75
C GLN A 749 9.07 -19.61 39.09
N PRO A 750 9.52 -19.07 40.25
CA PRO A 750 9.07 -19.55 41.54
C PRO A 750 7.55 -19.42 41.67
N SER A 751 6.88 -20.47 42.14
CA SER A 751 5.41 -20.57 42.20
C SER A 751 4.79 -19.34 42.91
N GLY A 752 4.02 -18.55 42.16
CA GLY A 752 3.86 -17.13 42.46
C GLY A 752 2.97 -16.77 43.65
N GLY A 753 3.44 -15.81 44.46
CA GLY A 753 2.64 -15.12 45.48
C GLY A 753 3.51 -14.60 46.64
N HIS A 754 3.90 -13.32 46.61
CA HIS A 754 4.63 -12.71 47.73
C HIS A 754 3.78 -12.61 49.01
N TYR A 755 2.44 -12.55 48.85
CA TYR A 755 1.48 -12.43 49.95
C TYR A 755 0.23 -13.30 49.71
N PRO A 756 -0.53 -13.65 50.77
CA PRO A 756 -1.74 -14.46 50.62
C PRO A 756 -2.77 -13.85 49.66
N ALA A 757 -3.55 -14.69 48.99
CA ALA A 757 -4.63 -14.23 48.12
C ALA A 757 -5.69 -13.42 48.90
N TRP A 758 -6.26 -12.39 48.25
CA TRP A 758 -7.35 -11.61 48.84
C TRP A 758 -8.64 -12.44 48.99
N LYS A 759 -9.35 -12.28 50.11
CA LYS A 759 -10.59 -13.00 50.41
C LYS A 759 -11.64 -12.12 51.08
N GLU A 760 -12.81 -12.03 50.45
CA GLU A 760 -14.01 -11.36 50.95
C GLU A 760 -14.42 -11.84 52.36
N GLY A 761 -14.80 -10.91 53.23
CA GLY A 761 -15.14 -11.16 54.63
C GLY A 761 -13.96 -11.26 55.60
N THR A 762 -12.71 -11.23 55.12
CA THR A 762 -11.50 -11.31 55.96
C THR A 762 -11.19 -9.95 56.61
N VAL A 763 -10.96 -9.91 57.92
CA VAL A 763 -10.55 -8.68 58.60
C VAL A 763 -9.09 -8.37 58.30
N TYR A 764 -8.85 -7.38 57.44
CA TYR A 764 -7.52 -6.85 57.16
C TYR A 764 -7.25 -5.58 57.98
N HIS A 765 -6.02 -5.41 58.43
CA HIS A 765 -5.53 -4.20 59.12
C HIS A 765 -4.68 -3.35 58.18
N GLY A 766 -4.49 -2.06 58.49
CA GLY A 766 -3.55 -1.22 57.75
C GLY A 766 -2.15 -1.85 57.70
N GLY A 767 -1.53 -1.89 56.51
CA GLY A 767 -0.27 -2.61 56.27
C GLY A 767 -0.42 -4.10 55.92
N SER A 768 -1.64 -4.67 55.95
CA SER A 768 -1.85 -6.04 55.48
C SER A 768 -1.67 -6.11 53.97
N ARG A 769 -0.86 -7.06 53.49
CA ARG A 769 -0.60 -7.25 52.05
C ARG A 769 -1.29 -8.49 51.51
N VAL A 770 -1.71 -8.42 50.25
CA VAL A 770 -2.32 -9.52 49.48
C VAL A 770 -1.85 -9.49 48.03
N THR A 771 -1.71 -10.66 47.40
CA THR A 771 -1.46 -10.78 45.95
C THR A 771 -2.78 -11.06 45.22
N VAL A 772 -3.06 -10.33 44.14
CA VAL A 772 -4.20 -10.55 43.23
C VAL A 772 -3.72 -10.38 41.79
N ASP A 773 -3.99 -11.36 40.92
CA ASP A 773 -3.57 -11.38 39.51
C ASP A 773 -2.08 -11.03 39.30
N GLY A 774 -1.21 -11.65 40.12
CA GLY A 774 0.25 -11.44 40.09
C GLY A 774 0.70 -10.04 40.54
N LYS A 775 -0.15 -9.27 41.23
CA LYS A 775 0.14 -7.90 41.68
C LYS A 775 -0.11 -7.78 43.18
N ASP A 776 0.80 -7.12 43.88
CA ASP A 776 0.73 -6.94 45.33
C ASP A 776 -0.01 -5.66 45.70
N TYR A 777 -0.83 -5.74 46.75
CA TYR A 777 -1.65 -4.64 47.25
C TYR A 777 -1.56 -4.56 48.77
N GLU A 778 -1.43 -3.36 49.31
CA GLU A 778 -1.40 -3.08 50.76
C GLU A 778 -2.68 -2.37 51.21
N CYS A 779 -3.26 -2.87 52.30
CA CYS A 779 -4.47 -2.32 52.90
C CYS A 779 -4.14 -0.98 53.59
N LYS A 780 -4.90 0.07 53.28
CA LYS A 780 -4.71 1.41 53.83
C LYS A 780 -4.97 1.45 55.34
N PRO A 781 -4.32 2.35 56.10
CA PRO A 781 -4.57 2.52 57.53
C PRO A 781 -6.01 2.98 57.84
N PHE A 782 -6.39 2.93 59.11
CA PHE A 782 -7.70 3.41 59.58
C PHE A 782 -7.95 4.88 59.16
N PRO A 783 -9.16 5.26 58.70
CA PRO A 783 -10.40 4.48 58.68
C PRO A 783 -10.54 3.47 57.53
N PHE A 784 -9.74 3.60 56.48
CA PHE A 784 -9.87 2.87 55.21
C PHE A 784 -9.75 1.34 55.36
N SER A 785 -8.98 0.87 56.35
CA SER A 785 -8.83 -0.56 56.66
C SER A 785 -10.16 -1.30 56.87
N GLY A 786 -11.20 -0.60 57.35
CA GLY A 786 -12.54 -1.18 57.54
C GLY A 786 -13.24 -1.62 56.25
N TRP A 787 -12.72 -1.23 55.08
CA TRP A 787 -13.24 -1.58 53.76
C TRP A 787 -12.40 -2.63 53.03
N CYS A 788 -11.15 -2.86 53.42
CA CYS A 788 -10.24 -3.80 52.76
C CYS A 788 -10.81 -5.23 52.62
N GLY A 789 -11.56 -5.69 53.62
CA GLY A 789 -12.21 -7.01 53.66
C GLY A 789 -13.65 -7.07 53.17
N GLN A 790 -14.22 -5.94 52.74
CA GLN A 790 -15.64 -5.82 52.41
C GLN A 790 -15.93 -6.33 50.98
N SER A 791 -17.18 -6.16 50.56
CA SER A 791 -17.74 -6.69 49.31
C SER A 791 -16.79 -6.65 48.11
N ALA A 792 -16.54 -7.80 47.47
CA ALA A 792 -15.55 -7.97 46.40
C ALA A 792 -15.82 -7.04 45.20
N ARG A 793 -17.09 -6.92 44.81
CA ARG A 793 -17.57 -5.98 43.78
C ARG A 793 -17.17 -4.53 44.02
N HIS A 794 -16.91 -4.16 45.28
CA HIS A 794 -16.60 -2.80 45.70
C HIS A 794 -15.12 -2.65 46.06
N TYR A 795 -14.54 -3.54 46.87
CA TYR A 795 -13.23 -3.33 47.49
C TYR A 795 -12.17 -4.41 47.23
N MET A 796 -12.43 -5.39 46.35
CA MET A 796 -11.38 -6.35 45.94
C MET A 796 -10.21 -5.61 45.26
N PRO A 797 -8.96 -5.76 45.75
CA PRO A 797 -7.80 -5.07 45.18
C PRO A 797 -7.68 -5.33 43.67
N GLY A 798 -7.37 -4.28 42.90
CA GLY A 798 -7.28 -4.33 41.44
C GLY A 798 -8.61 -4.41 40.68
N LYS A 799 -9.70 -4.94 41.27
CA LYS A 799 -10.95 -5.29 40.54
C LYS A 799 -12.22 -4.57 41.00
N GLY A 800 -12.37 -4.26 42.29
CA GLY A 800 -13.61 -3.67 42.84
C GLY A 800 -13.83 -2.21 42.46
N ASN A 801 -15.08 -1.78 42.28
CA ASN A 801 -15.44 -0.43 41.81
C ASN A 801 -14.82 0.73 42.61
N TYR A 802 -14.49 0.50 43.88
CA TYR A 802 -13.93 1.44 44.85
C TYR A 802 -12.63 0.90 45.48
N TRP A 803 -11.92 -0.03 44.83
CA TRP A 803 -10.77 -0.72 45.43
C TRP A 803 -9.66 0.23 45.89
N LYS A 804 -9.48 1.34 45.17
CA LYS A 804 -8.47 2.38 45.48
C LYS A 804 -8.75 3.16 46.77
N ASP A 805 -9.96 3.08 47.30
CA ASP A 805 -10.32 3.73 48.56
C ASP A 805 -9.86 2.90 49.77
N ALA A 806 -9.68 1.59 49.59
CA ALA A 806 -9.25 0.65 50.62
C ALA A 806 -7.79 0.16 50.45
N TRP A 807 -7.30 0.03 49.22
CA TRP A 807 -6.00 -0.57 48.89
C TRP A 807 -5.10 0.35 48.08
N GLU A 808 -3.79 0.26 48.32
CA GLU A 808 -2.75 0.80 47.45
C GLU A 808 -2.07 -0.36 46.70
N ARG A 809 -1.71 -0.15 45.43
CA ARG A 809 -0.90 -1.13 44.69
C ARG A 809 0.56 -0.92 45.06
N VAL A 810 1.21 -1.97 45.55
CA VAL A 810 2.66 -1.96 45.78
C VAL A 810 3.35 -2.13 44.42
N SER A 811 4.34 -1.28 44.16
CA SER A 811 5.31 -1.49 43.08
C SER A 811 6.50 -2.25 43.64
N ASN A 812 6.78 -3.42 43.07
CA ASN A 812 8.04 -4.14 43.22
C ASN A 812 9.07 -3.55 42.24
#